data_AF-W4HDT4-F1
#
_entry.id   AF-W4HDT4-F1
#
_cell.length_a   1.000
_cell.length_b   1.000
_cell.length_c   1.000
_cell.angle_alpha   90.00
_cell.angle_beta   90.00
_cell.angle_gamma   90.00
#
_symmetry.space_group_name_H-M   'P 1'
#
loop_
_entity.id
_entity.type
_entity.pdbx_description
1 polymer ?
#
loop_
_entity_poly.entity_id
_entity_poly.type
_entity_poly.pdbx_seq_one_letter_code
_entity_poly.pdbx_strand_id
1 'polypeptide(L)'
;MGKANASVPFTEIYSNCFTDTNAKLHTSRIDDSLSGTTAITCFMDGNIIHIANVGDSRAVIAKTDAAGIVASPLSVDQTPYRTDERDRVKRYGARVLTMDQLEGITPIHENWATAVNEEVDEDGDPPRVWSPTGNFPGTAFTRSIGDEIAESLGVFATPEIASLQLTSNDRYVIIASDGVFEFLTNQAVVDIVKTYDNPLEACEKVVAESYRLWLHYELRTDDITIICIYLEHAVVPETAESTQRLASQQANDLLTTNILNTRVTEQRPVRRGMSKQKRRDQMKKDMAKMVTDEDLNYNMSDHVVAKSKLEMDKILEITAANWLFKQLNAQQRTDVYKVMIRVNVNEGDVVIRQGDPGDHFYCVQSGDYQVTVKSESTTGQREDIVHMYRGDTHPSFGELALMHNAPRSSSVVALTKGVLWAIDCRAFRLVFMKSPTNVIVQTLKKVDVLKSLTTSQLERLATKLTEITFEDGDYILNQGTIGDTFYVIKEGACICTMWDTAPGEGERRSREVLRLRQHQYFGERALFNDAPRAANVISVGRTKLLQIGRQTFEEILGPLQQIIDNDRAQREAKHLFQSAVSNLRDSTAIAIAAAAGTQDRSTLKDDVLRGAVVPKYVTQSTEVGLLVTYETFSHVPLTVRTISKKSTKSFNKMEEVMREVHLHKNLRTNCRVASVPPLLGTWTDANGLYMAFETNLVCDFATLMTDHDAKLPEEAVRQYAAQLLVGLESLHDAGYVYRNMNPENLVLDTFGYLQLHDFRYVVALFFVLWTYGGKTLPS
;
A
#
# COMPACT_ATOMS: atom_id res chain seq x y z
N MET A 1 29.45 -54.75 -8.60
CA MET A 1 29.13 -53.88 -7.45
C MET A 1 28.13 -52.82 -7.92
N GLY A 2 26.83 -53.10 -7.76
CA GLY A 2 25.78 -52.13 -8.07
C GLY A 2 25.67 -51.12 -6.95
N LYS A 3 25.83 -49.82 -7.26
CA LYS A 3 25.43 -48.75 -6.35
C LYS A 3 23.91 -48.68 -6.41
N ALA A 4 23.24 -49.03 -5.32
CA ALA A 4 21.82 -48.75 -5.15
C ALA A 4 21.63 -47.23 -5.22
N ASN A 5 20.82 -46.75 -6.16
CA ASN A 5 20.27 -45.40 -6.13
C ASN A 5 19.45 -45.29 -4.84
N ALA A 6 19.92 -44.51 -3.86
CA ALA A 6 19.09 -44.13 -2.73
C ALA A 6 17.90 -43.32 -3.28
N SER A 7 16.69 -43.83 -3.15
CA SER A 7 15.46 -43.15 -3.55
C SER A 7 15.29 -41.89 -2.69
N VAL A 8 15.07 -40.74 -3.32
CA VAL A 8 14.72 -39.48 -2.65
C VAL A 8 13.47 -39.71 -1.78
N PRO A 9 13.44 -39.26 -0.50
CA PRO A 9 12.27 -39.39 0.37
C PRO A 9 11.03 -38.72 -0.24
N PHE A 10 9.84 -39.33 -0.06
CA PHE A 10 8.58 -38.78 -0.59
C PHE A 10 8.32 -37.35 -0.10
N THR A 11 8.60 -37.04 1.18
CA THR A 11 8.41 -35.70 1.75
C THR A 11 9.27 -34.64 1.08
N GLU A 12 10.47 -34.99 0.61
CA GLU A 12 11.33 -34.09 -0.15
C GLU A 12 10.75 -33.84 -1.54
N ILE A 13 10.27 -34.89 -2.24
CA ILE A 13 9.58 -34.74 -3.52
C ILE A 13 8.33 -33.88 -3.36
N TYR A 14 7.55 -34.13 -2.31
CA TYR A 14 6.31 -33.41 -2.03
C TYR A 14 6.57 -31.94 -1.73
N SER A 15 7.64 -31.63 -0.98
CA SER A 15 8.10 -30.26 -0.76
C SER A 15 8.53 -29.59 -2.06
N ASN A 16 9.32 -30.28 -2.88
CA ASN A 16 9.83 -29.75 -4.14
C ASN A 16 8.72 -29.41 -5.13
N CYS A 17 7.59 -30.11 -5.11
CA CYS A 17 6.44 -29.78 -5.96
C CYS A 17 5.94 -28.34 -5.76
N PHE A 18 5.97 -27.80 -4.54
CA PHE A 18 5.54 -26.42 -4.26
C PHE A 18 6.53 -25.41 -4.83
N THR A 19 7.82 -25.60 -4.58
CA THR A 19 8.88 -24.71 -5.08
C THR A 19 9.03 -24.80 -6.61
N ASP A 20 8.84 -25.98 -7.19
CA ASP A 20 8.84 -26.17 -8.64
C ASP A 20 7.62 -25.51 -9.29
N THR A 21 6.46 -25.55 -8.63
CA THR A 21 5.26 -24.85 -9.10
C THR A 21 5.46 -23.33 -9.04
N ASN A 22 6.06 -22.82 -7.97
CA ASN A 22 6.44 -21.41 -7.84
C ASN A 22 7.38 -20.97 -8.97
N ALA A 23 8.46 -21.71 -9.20
CA ALA A 23 9.41 -21.41 -10.28
C ALA A 23 8.78 -21.49 -11.68
N LYS A 24 7.83 -22.40 -11.89
CA LYS A 24 7.05 -22.47 -13.14
C LYS A 24 6.09 -21.29 -13.30
N LEU A 25 5.55 -20.75 -12.21
CA LEU A 25 4.66 -19.59 -12.25
C LEU A 25 5.44 -18.33 -12.67
N HIS A 26 6.59 -18.08 -12.05
CA HIS A 26 7.53 -16.99 -12.40
C HIS A 26 7.97 -17.02 -13.87
N THR A 27 8.06 -18.20 -14.47
CA THR A 27 8.47 -18.40 -15.87
C THR A 27 7.30 -18.53 -16.85
N SER A 28 6.07 -18.40 -16.34
CA SER A 28 4.85 -18.50 -17.14
C SER A 28 4.48 -17.16 -17.81
N ARG A 29 3.30 -17.11 -18.44
CA ARG A 29 2.74 -15.87 -18.98
C ARG A 29 1.86 -15.13 -17.97
N ILE A 30 1.64 -15.70 -16.79
CA ILE A 30 0.84 -15.12 -15.72
C ILE A 30 1.74 -14.12 -14.99
N ASP A 31 1.25 -12.90 -14.77
CA ASP A 31 1.92 -11.91 -13.94
C ASP A 31 1.65 -12.21 -12.47
N ASP A 32 2.65 -12.76 -11.78
CA ASP A 32 2.61 -13.11 -10.36
C ASP A 32 3.41 -12.12 -9.49
N SER A 33 3.77 -10.95 -10.01
CA SER A 33 4.57 -9.95 -9.29
C SER A 33 3.94 -9.51 -7.96
N LEU A 34 2.62 -9.31 -7.95
CA LEU A 34 1.78 -9.03 -6.77
C LEU A 34 0.57 -9.97 -6.72
N SER A 35 0.71 -11.16 -7.28
CA SER A 35 -0.35 -12.15 -7.30
C SER A 35 0.20 -13.50 -6.89
N GLY A 36 -0.21 -13.96 -5.72
CA GLY A 36 0.11 -15.28 -5.22
C GLY A 36 -1.08 -15.90 -4.50
N THR A 37 -0.87 -17.12 -4.04
CA THR A 37 -1.91 -17.92 -3.39
C THR A 37 -1.34 -18.75 -2.26
N THR A 38 -2.19 -19.03 -1.27
CA THR A 38 -1.89 -20.04 -0.26
C THR A 38 -2.22 -21.42 -0.82
N ALA A 39 -1.54 -22.44 -0.31
CA ALA A 39 -1.76 -23.81 -0.75
C ALA A 39 -1.61 -24.75 0.44
N ILE A 40 -2.66 -25.53 0.68
CA ILE A 40 -2.63 -26.64 1.62
C ILE A 40 -3.12 -27.90 0.92
N THR A 41 -2.36 -28.98 1.04
CA THR A 41 -2.66 -30.24 0.35
C THR A 41 -2.59 -31.42 1.31
N CYS A 42 -3.52 -32.37 1.15
CA CYS A 42 -3.53 -33.64 1.86
C CYS A 42 -3.29 -34.77 0.87
N PHE A 43 -2.24 -35.55 1.10
CA PHE A 43 -1.94 -36.77 0.35
C PHE A 43 -2.12 -37.98 1.26
N MET A 44 -2.97 -38.92 0.84
CA MET A 44 -3.27 -40.14 1.60
C MET A 44 -2.55 -41.34 0.96
N ASP A 45 -1.59 -41.91 1.67
CA ASP A 45 -0.86 -43.13 1.28
C ASP A 45 -1.23 -44.27 2.23
N GLY A 46 -2.26 -45.04 1.86
CA GLY A 46 -2.84 -46.06 2.74
C GLY A 46 -3.35 -45.44 4.05
N ASN A 47 -2.73 -45.79 5.16
CA ASN A 47 -3.07 -45.27 6.49
C ASN A 47 -2.17 -44.10 6.93
N ILE A 48 -1.32 -43.56 6.07
CA ILE A 48 -0.49 -42.40 6.39
C ILE A 48 -1.03 -41.20 5.61
N ILE A 49 -1.22 -40.07 6.29
CA ILE A 49 -1.55 -38.79 5.67
C ILE A 49 -0.34 -37.87 5.71
N HIS A 50 -0.14 -37.13 4.62
CA HIS A 50 0.88 -36.10 4.50
C HIS A 50 0.19 -34.76 4.19
N ILE A 51 0.28 -33.82 5.12
CA ILE A 51 -0.22 -32.46 4.96
C ILE A 51 0.96 -31.54 4.63
N ALA A 52 0.87 -30.81 3.53
CA ALA A 52 1.83 -29.77 3.19
C ALA A 52 1.13 -28.40 3.20
N ASN A 53 1.68 -27.42 3.93
CA ASN A 53 1.08 -26.10 4.11
C ASN A 53 2.02 -24.95 3.69
N VAL A 54 1.52 -24.06 2.84
CA VAL A 54 2.06 -22.76 2.44
C VAL A 54 0.97 -21.71 2.65
N GLY A 55 1.10 -20.86 3.66
CA GLY A 55 0.17 -19.78 3.99
C GLY A 55 -0.72 -20.07 5.20
N ASP A 56 -1.91 -19.48 5.21
CA ASP A 56 -2.84 -19.45 6.35
C ASP A 56 -4.16 -20.21 6.10
N SER A 57 -4.24 -21.00 5.03
CA SER A 57 -5.19 -22.11 4.96
C SER A 57 -4.82 -23.21 5.97
N ARG A 58 -5.80 -23.94 6.50
CA ARG A 58 -5.60 -24.81 7.67
C ARG A 58 -6.21 -26.20 7.50
N ALA A 59 -5.49 -27.21 7.98
CA ALA A 59 -5.93 -28.58 8.08
C ALA A 59 -6.06 -29.02 9.54
N VAL A 60 -7.13 -29.73 9.84
CA VAL A 60 -7.52 -30.18 11.19
C VAL A 60 -7.97 -31.64 11.11
N ILE A 61 -7.59 -32.45 12.08
CA ILE A 61 -8.11 -33.82 12.27
C ILE A 61 -8.99 -33.87 13.51
N ALA A 62 -10.14 -34.52 13.40
CA ALA A 62 -11.04 -34.77 14.52
C ALA A 62 -10.80 -36.17 15.06
N LYS A 63 -10.46 -36.29 16.35
CA LYS A 63 -10.16 -37.57 17.01
C LYS A 63 -11.20 -37.87 18.08
N THR A 64 -11.55 -39.13 18.22
CA THR A 64 -12.37 -39.62 19.33
C THR A 64 -11.46 -39.83 20.54
N ASP A 65 -11.76 -39.16 21.64
CA ASP A 65 -11.11 -39.35 22.93
C ASP A 65 -12.14 -39.73 24.02
N ALA A 66 -11.70 -39.80 25.28
CA ALA A 66 -12.57 -40.14 26.40
C ALA A 66 -13.66 -39.08 26.71
N ALA A 67 -13.49 -37.85 26.22
CA ALA A 67 -14.36 -36.70 26.46
C ALA A 67 -15.29 -36.38 25.26
N GLY A 68 -15.00 -36.91 24.07
CA GLY A 68 -15.82 -36.74 22.88
C GLY A 68 -15.00 -36.73 21.59
N ILE A 69 -15.46 -35.96 20.60
CA ILE A 69 -14.71 -35.72 19.37
C ILE A 69 -13.99 -34.38 19.50
N VAL A 70 -12.66 -34.40 19.50
CA VAL A 70 -11.80 -33.25 19.74
C VAL A 70 -10.97 -32.92 18.50
N ALA A 71 -10.85 -31.63 18.19
CA ALA A 71 -10.04 -31.12 17.10
C ALA A 71 -8.54 -31.15 17.47
N SER A 72 -7.72 -31.63 16.54
CA SER A 72 -6.26 -31.61 16.62
C SER A 72 -5.69 -31.00 15.33
N PRO A 73 -4.71 -30.07 15.43
CA PRO A 73 -4.12 -29.43 14.26
C PRO A 73 -3.36 -30.43 13.40
N LEU A 74 -3.47 -30.30 12.07
CA LEU A 74 -2.56 -30.94 11.12
C LEU A 74 -1.64 -29.91 10.41
N SER A 75 -1.96 -28.63 10.51
CA SER A 75 -1.10 -27.53 10.09
C SER A 75 -1.19 -26.35 11.08
N VAL A 76 -0.27 -25.40 10.92
CA VAL A 76 -0.25 -24.13 11.66
C VAL A 76 -0.12 -23.01 10.64
N ASP A 77 -0.98 -22.00 10.77
CA ASP A 77 -1.00 -20.85 9.88
C ASP A 77 0.36 -20.15 9.84
N GLN A 78 0.82 -19.82 8.64
CA GLN A 78 2.07 -19.12 8.41
C GLN A 78 1.75 -17.64 8.20
N THR A 79 1.64 -16.92 9.32
CA THR A 79 1.30 -15.49 9.39
C THR A 79 2.31 -14.74 10.25
N PRO A 80 2.31 -13.39 10.23
CA PRO A 80 3.17 -12.60 11.10
C PRO A 80 2.87 -12.71 12.61
N TYR A 81 1.79 -13.38 13.01
CA TYR A 81 1.58 -13.73 14.42
C TYR A 81 2.64 -14.75 14.89
N ARG A 82 3.05 -15.67 14.02
CA ARG A 82 4.09 -16.66 14.32
C ARG A 82 5.46 -15.99 14.39
N THR A 83 6.14 -16.16 15.52
CA THR A 83 7.36 -15.39 15.81
C THR A 83 8.51 -15.75 14.88
N ASP A 84 8.70 -17.04 14.58
CA ASP A 84 9.73 -17.50 13.65
C ASP A 84 9.52 -16.99 12.21
N GLU A 85 8.27 -16.94 11.75
CA GLU A 85 7.88 -16.38 10.46
C GLU A 85 8.10 -14.87 10.40
N ARG A 86 7.65 -14.14 11.44
CA ARG A 86 7.84 -12.69 11.57
C ARG A 86 9.32 -12.31 11.59
N ASP A 87 10.13 -13.03 12.35
CA ASP A 87 11.57 -12.82 12.42
C ASP A 87 12.26 -13.18 11.11
N ARG A 88 11.72 -14.13 10.33
CA ARG A 88 12.22 -14.42 8.99
C ARG A 88 11.97 -13.24 8.05
N VAL A 89 10.73 -12.79 7.86
CA VAL A 89 10.42 -11.73 6.88
C VAL A 89 11.15 -10.42 7.22
N LYS A 90 11.31 -10.09 8.51
CA LYS A 90 12.11 -8.93 8.95
C LYS A 90 13.59 -9.05 8.59
N ARG A 91 14.18 -10.25 8.66
CA ARG A 91 15.58 -10.48 8.24
C ARG A 91 15.77 -10.22 6.74
N TYR A 92 14.71 -10.35 5.96
CA TYR A 92 14.67 -10.01 4.53
C TYR A 92 14.30 -8.53 4.28
N GLY A 93 14.22 -7.70 5.33
CA GLY A 93 14.00 -6.26 5.22
C GLY A 93 12.52 -5.85 5.23
N ALA A 94 11.58 -6.79 5.42
CA ALA A 94 10.17 -6.46 5.48
C ALA A 94 9.82 -5.65 6.75
N ARG A 95 8.90 -4.70 6.60
CA ARG A 95 8.19 -4.08 7.73
C ARG A 95 6.96 -4.93 8.04
N VAL A 96 6.75 -5.25 9.31
CA VAL A 96 5.55 -5.97 9.76
C VAL A 96 4.71 -5.00 10.59
N LEU A 97 3.57 -4.60 10.03
CA LEU A 97 2.70 -3.56 10.60
C LEU A 97 1.24 -3.90 10.31
N THR A 98 0.34 -3.59 11.25
CA THR A 98 -1.10 -3.56 10.95
C THR A 98 -1.41 -2.33 10.07
N MET A 99 -2.57 -2.31 9.40
CA MET A 99 -2.96 -1.16 8.59
C MET A 99 -3.05 0.12 9.43
N ASP A 100 -3.60 0.03 10.65
CA ASP A 100 -3.70 1.17 11.57
C ASP A 100 -2.33 1.71 12.00
N GLN A 101 -1.35 0.84 12.19
CA GLN A 101 0.03 1.25 12.49
C GLN A 101 0.69 1.89 11.27
N LEU A 102 0.46 1.34 10.07
CA LEU A 102 0.96 1.90 8.81
C LEU A 102 0.39 3.30 8.55
N GLU A 103 -0.85 3.54 8.94
CA GLU A 103 -1.54 4.83 8.82
C GLU A 103 -1.30 5.79 9.98
N GLY A 104 -0.54 5.36 11.00
CA GLY A 104 -0.21 6.17 12.17
C GLY A 104 -1.37 6.42 13.14
N ILE A 105 -2.45 5.63 13.04
CA ILE A 105 -3.59 5.65 13.98
C ILE A 105 -3.18 5.03 15.31
N THR A 106 -2.45 3.92 15.24
CA THR A 106 -1.94 3.18 16.40
C THR A 106 -0.42 3.27 16.46
N PRO A 107 0.20 3.45 17.64
CA PRO A 107 1.64 3.37 17.78
C PRO A 107 2.20 2.04 17.28
N ILE A 108 3.38 2.07 16.67
CA ILE A 108 4.08 0.86 16.24
C ILE A 108 4.43 0.03 17.48
N HIS A 109 3.91 -1.19 17.54
CA HIS A 109 4.23 -2.18 18.57
C HIS A 109 4.30 -3.57 17.95
N GLU A 110 4.94 -4.51 18.64
CA GLU A 110 5.11 -5.89 18.16
C GLU A 110 4.46 -6.95 19.08
N ASN A 111 3.67 -6.49 20.06
CA ASN A 111 3.09 -7.32 21.11
C ASN A 111 1.83 -8.07 20.64
N TRP A 112 1.88 -8.73 19.48
CA TRP A 112 0.77 -9.54 18.96
C TRP A 112 0.75 -10.97 19.54
N ALA A 113 1.85 -11.39 20.20
CA ALA A 113 2.03 -12.74 20.72
C ALA A 113 1.48 -12.95 22.16
N THR A 114 0.86 -11.94 22.78
CA THR A 114 0.50 -11.98 24.22
C THR A 114 -0.91 -12.49 24.54
N ALA A 115 -1.77 -12.73 23.54
CA ALA A 115 -3.13 -13.22 23.74
C ALA A 115 -3.53 -14.15 22.59
N VAL A 116 -2.78 -15.23 22.41
CA VAL A 116 -2.91 -16.10 21.24
C VAL A 116 -3.65 -17.38 21.61
N ASN A 117 -4.65 -17.74 20.80
CA ASN A 117 -5.53 -18.89 21.00
C ASN A 117 -6.57 -18.75 22.14
N GLU A 118 -6.81 -17.52 22.61
CA GLU A 118 -7.97 -17.15 23.43
C GLU A 118 -9.01 -16.39 22.58
N GLU A 119 -10.24 -16.32 23.08
CA GLU A 119 -11.29 -15.49 22.50
C GLU A 119 -10.96 -14.02 22.78
N VAL A 120 -10.27 -13.34 21.85
CA VAL A 120 -9.86 -11.95 22.03
C VAL A 120 -10.70 -11.02 21.15
N ASP A 121 -11.17 -9.91 21.72
CA ASP A 121 -11.63 -8.74 20.97
C ASP A 121 -10.40 -8.09 20.30
N GLU A 122 -9.91 -8.66 19.19
CA GLU A 122 -8.88 -7.99 18.38
C GLU A 122 -9.51 -6.83 17.58
N ASP A 123 -9.34 -5.62 18.11
CA ASP A 123 -9.66 -4.36 17.46
C ASP A 123 -8.65 -4.04 16.32
N GLY A 124 -8.70 -4.71 15.16
CA GLY A 124 -8.01 -4.19 13.94
C GLY A 124 -7.62 -5.17 12.83
N ASP A 125 -7.08 -4.61 11.74
CA ASP A 125 -6.45 -5.36 10.63
C ASP A 125 -5.29 -6.23 11.16
N PRO A 126 -5.10 -7.46 10.64
CA PRO A 126 -4.01 -8.32 11.09
C PRO A 126 -2.65 -7.68 10.71
N PRO A 127 -1.55 -8.03 11.41
CA PRO A 127 -0.22 -7.61 11.00
C PRO A 127 0.08 -8.15 9.60
N ARG A 128 0.59 -7.27 8.73
CA ARG A 128 0.86 -7.56 7.32
C ARG A 128 2.34 -7.34 6.99
N VAL A 129 2.82 -8.01 5.94
CA VAL A 129 4.18 -7.89 5.40
C VAL A 129 4.22 -6.77 4.36
N TRP A 130 5.08 -5.79 4.60
CA TRP A 130 5.25 -4.61 3.74
C TRP A 130 6.71 -4.43 3.32
N SER A 131 6.90 -3.84 2.17
CA SER A 131 8.19 -3.41 1.64
C SER A 131 8.84 -2.37 2.57
N PRO A 132 10.17 -2.38 2.71
CA PRO A 132 10.89 -1.37 3.49
C PRO A 132 10.68 0.07 2.99
N THR A 133 10.43 0.25 1.70
CA THR A 133 10.33 1.58 1.06
C THR A 133 8.93 1.91 0.54
N GLY A 134 7.96 0.99 0.63
CA GLY A 134 6.62 1.18 0.08
C GLY A 134 5.52 0.40 0.79
N ASN A 135 4.28 0.70 0.43
CA ASN A 135 3.08 0.09 1.00
C ASN A 135 2.56 -1.05 0.11
N PHE A 136 3.44 -1.99 -0.20
CA PHE A 136 3.17 -3.22 -0.97
C PHE A 136 4.08 -4.33 -0.41
N PRO A 137 3.76 -5.62 -0.55
CA PRO A 137 2.52 -6.17 -1.11
C PRO A 137 1.34 -6.08 -0.13
N GLY A 138 1.60 -6.05 1.19
CA GLY A 138 0.54 -5.95 2.21
C GLY A 138 -0.13 -7.30 2.53
N THR A 139 0.59 -8.40 2.40
CA THR A 139 0.07 -9.76 2.64
C THR A 139 -0.10 -10.03 4.13
N ALA A 140 -1.17 -10.74 4.52
CA ALA A 140 -1.42 -11.17 5.91
C ALA A 140 -0.77 -12.53 6.24
N PHE A 141 -0.25 -13.21 5.21
CA PHE A 141 0.51 -14.45 5.30
C PHE A 141 2.00 -14.20 5.04
N THR A 142 2.83 -15.14 5.51
CA THR A 142 4.30 -15.11 5.38
C THR A 142 4.84 -16.17 4.43
N ARG A 143 3.97 -16.93 3.77
CA ARG A 143 4.30 -17.91 2.73
C ARG A 143 3.19 -17.96 1.68
N SER A 144 3.57 -18.02 0.41
CA SER A 144 2.66 -18.15 -0.74
C SER A 144 3.39 -18.80 -1.92
N ILE A 145 2.63 -19.31 -2.89
CA ILE A 145 3.08 -19.64 -4.24
C ILE A 145 2.75 -18.45 -5.13
N GLY A 146 3.70 -17.95 -5.91
CA GLY A 146 3.64 -16.67 -6.61
C GLY A 146 4.11 -15.53 -5.72
N ASP A 147 3.57 -14.34 -5.94
CA ASP A 147 4.00 -13.10 -5.27
C ASP A 147 5.51 -12.85 -5.37
N GLU A 148 6.06 -12.73 -6.58
CA GLU A 148 7.51 -12.54 -6.83
C GLU A 148 8.10 -11.41 -5.96
N ILE A 149 7.36 -10.30 -5.80
CA ILE A 149 7.80 -9.18 -4.96
C ILE A 149 7.78 -9.56 -3.48
N ALA A 150 6.77 -10.29 -3.01
CA ALA A 150 6.71 -10.73 -1.62
C ALA A 150 7.81 -11.76 -1.31
N GLU A 151 8.20 -12.58 -2.29
CA GLU A 151 9.29 -13.55 -2.15
C GLU A 151 10.61 -12.87 -1.79
N SER A 152 10.88 -11.70 -2.39
CA SER A 152 12.04 -10.87 -2.03
C SER A 152 12.02 -10.36 -0.59
N LEU A 153 10.84 -10.36 0.06
CA LEU A 153 10.61 -9.95 1.45
C LEU A 153 10.56 -11.14 2.43
N GLY A 154 10.87 -12.35 1.98
CA GLY A 154 10.90 -13.56 2.82
C GLY A 154 9.59 -14.36 2.82
N VAL A 155 8.67 -14.08 1.89
CA VAL A 155 7.42 -14.83 1.70
C VAL A 155 7.68 -16.00 0.75
N PHE A 156 7.92 -17.19 1.31
CA PHE A 156 8.44 -18.32 0.52
C PHE A 156 7.38 -19.36 0.17
N ALA A 157 7.56 -20.03 -0.97
CA ALA A 157 6.75 -21.16 -1.40
C ALA A 157 7.15 -22.50 -0.77
N THR A 158 8.14 -22.54 0.12
CA THR A 158 8.56 -23.79 0.78
C THR A 158 7.50 -24.22 1.81
N PRO A 159 6.89 -25.42 1.69
CA PRO A 159 5.85 -25.87 2.60
C PRO A 159 6.42 -26.35 3.94
N GLU A 160 5.57 -26.37 4.95
CA GLU A 160 5.77 -27.22 6.14
C GLU A 160 4.96 -28.50 5.98
N ILE A 161 5.60 -29.65 6.22
CA ILE A 161 4.99 -30.96 6.02
C ILE A 161 4.80 -31.66 7.36
N ALA A 162 3.56 -32.03 7.66
CA ALA A 162 3.20 -32.92 8.75
C ALA A 162 2.80 -34.28 8.20
N SER A 163 3.33 -35.35 8.79
CA SER A 163 2.94 -36.73 8.44
C SER A 163 2.37 -37.39 9.68
N LEU A 164 1.26 -38.10 9.53
CA LEU A 164 0.60 -38.80 10.63
C LEU A 164 0.04 -40.13 10.15
N GLN A 165 0.19 -41.17 10.95
CA GLN A 165 -0.53 -42.43 10.75
C GLN A 165 -1.95 -42.32 11.32
N LEU A 166 -2.94 -42.60 10.48
CA LEU A 166 -4.34 -42.71 10.86
C LEU A 166 -4.56 -43.91 11.78
N THR A 167 -5.41 -43.69 12.76
CA THR A 167 -5.83 -44.64 13.78
C THR A 167 -7.34 -44.79 13.75
N SER A 168 -7.87 -45.86 14.34
CA SER A 168 -9.31 -46.10 14.46
C SER A 168 -10.09 -45.02 15.23
N ASN A 169 -9.38 -44.12 15.93
CA ASN A 169 -9.98 -43.00 16.66
C ASN A 169 -10.20 -41.77 15.78
N ASP A 170 -9.54 -41.66 14.63
CA ASP A 170 -9.64 -40.51 13.74
C ASP A 170 -10.95 -40.56 12.93
N ARG A 171 -11.73 -39.48 12.91
CA ARG A 171 -13.08 -39.45 12.31
C ARG A 171 -13.15 -38.59 11.06
N TYR A 172 -12.61 -37.37 11.14
CA TYR A 172 -12.75 -36.38 10.10
C TYR A 172 -11.40 -35.73 9.83
N VAL A 173 -11.07 -35.50 8.55
CA VAL A 173 -10.01 -34.57 8.15
C VAL A 173 -10.69 -33.38 7.46
N ILE A 174 -10.42 -32.19 7.96
CA ILE A 174 -11.01 -30.94 7.47
C ILE A 174 -9.87 -30.08 6.94
N ILE A 175 -10.04 -29.53 5.75
CA ILE A 175 -9.13 -28.58 5.12
C ILE A 175 -9.97 -27.38 4.70
N ALA A 176 -9.63 -26.17 5.15
CA ALA A 176 -10.38 -24.98 4.77
C ALA A 176 -9.51 -23.73 4.68
N SER A 177 -10.00 -22.73 3.94
CA SER A 177 -9.39 -21.41 3.86
C SER A 177 -9.54 -20.63 5.17
N ASP A 178 -8.77 -19.56 5.32
CA ASP A 178 -8.91 -18.57 6.38
C ASP A 178 -10.32 -17.95 6.42
N GLY A 179 -11.01 -17.87 5.27
CA GLY A 179 -12.42 -17.55 5.18
C GLY A 179 -13.33 -18.38 6.10
N VAL A 180 -12.95 -19.59 6.54
CA VAL A 180 -13.64 -20.32 7.62
C VAL A 180 -13.06 -19.95 9.00
N PHE A 181 -11.74 -19.98 9.13
CA PHE A 181 -11.06 -19.90 10.42
C PHE A 181 -10.90 -18.48 10.98
N GLU A 182 -11.29 -17.45 10.24
CA GLU A 182 -11.36 -16.06 10.70
C GLU A 182 -12.30 -15.91 11.91
N PHE A 183 -13.45 -16.60 11.87
CA PHE A 183 -14.52 -16.51 12.87
C PHE A 183 -14.87 -17.83 13.57
N LEU A 184 -14.37 -18.97 13.05
CA LEU A 184 -14.63 -20.28 13.64
C LEU A 184 -13.32 -20.91 14.16
N THR A 185 -13.35 -21.39 15.40
CA THR A 185 -12.25 -22.17 15.97
C THR A 185 -12.20 -23.57 15.37
N ASN A 186 -11.04 -24.25 15.47
CA ASN A 186 -10.89 -25.63 15.00
C ASN A 186 -11.96 -26.55 15.61
N GLN A 187 -12.26 -26.39 16.91
CA GLN A 187 -13.27 -27.17 17.60
C GLN A 187 -14.69 -26.81 17.14
N ALA A 188 -15.01 -25.52 16.91
CA ALA A 188 -16.32 -25.12 16.41
C ALA A 188 -16.64 -25.74 15.04
N VAL A 189 -15.65 -25.79 14.13
CA VAL A 189 -15.82 -26.46 12.83
C VAL A 189 -16.06 -27.95 13.01
N VAL A 190 -15.28 -28.64 13.86
CA VAL A 190 -15.49 -30.07 14.19
C VAL A 190 -16.87 -30.31 14.82
N ASP A 191 -17.32 -29.40 15.68
CA ASP A 191 -18.62 -29.48 16.34
C ASP A 191 -19.79 -29.31 15.38
N ILE A 192 -19.64 -28.54 14.31
CA ILE A 192 -20.63 -28.46 13.23
C ILE A 192 -20.57 -29.75 12.42
N VAL A 193 -19.39 -30.16 11.95
CA VAL A 193 -19.21 -31.33 11.08
C VAL A 193 -19.77 -32.61 11.72
N LYS A 194 -19.51 -32.84 13.02
CA LYS A 194 -19.97 -34.04 13.72
C LYS A 194 -21.49 -34.19 13.81
N THR A 195 -22.27 -33.14 13.53
CA THR A 195 -23.75 -33.18 13.59
C THR A 195 -24.40 -33.71 12.31
N TYR A 196 -23.62 -33.88 11.24
CA TYR A 196 -24.11 -34.33 9.95
C TYR A 196 -23.41 -35.61 9.51
N ASP A 197 -24.18 -36.58 9.03
CA ASP A 197 -23.64 -37.83 8.47
C ASP A 197 -23.11 -37.63 7.04
N ASN A 198 -23.68 -36.68 6.30
CA ASN A 198 -23.28 -36.37 4.94
C ASN A 198 -22.17 -35.29 4.92
N PRO A 199 -20.98 -35.58 4.36
CA PRO A 199 -19.87 -34.62 4.30
C PRO A 199 -20.20 -33.34 3.54
N LEU A 200 -21.02 -33.43 2.48
CA LEU A 200 -21.41 -32.25 1.69
C LEU A 200 -22.31 -31.32 2.49
N GLU A 201 -23.29 -31.87 3.21
CA GLU A 201 -24.18 -31.09 4.07
C GLU A 201 -23.40 -30.44 5.23
N ALA A 202 -22.44 -31.17 5.81
CA ALA A 202 -21.53 -30.62 6.82
C ALA A 202 -20.75 -29.41 6.27
N CYS A 203 -20.17 -29.53 5.07
CA CYS A 203 -19.47 -28.44 4.39
C CYS A 203 -20.40 -27.24 4.13
N GLU A 204 -21.59 -27.46 3.57
CA GLU A 204 -22.58 -26.40 3.31
C GLU A 204 -22.92 -25.62 4.59
N LYS A 205 -23.02 -26.32 5.73
CA LYS A 205 -23.34 -25.72 7.03
C LYS A 205 -22.19 -24.92 7.62
N VAL A 206 -20.96 -25.39 7.50
CA VAL A 206 -19.77 -24.62 7.91
C VAL A 206 -19.63 -23.36 7.06
N VAL A 207 -19.81 -23.47 5.74
CA VAL A 207 -19.76 -22.32 4.82
C VAL A 207 -20.85 -21.30 5.16
N ALA A 208 -22.09 -21.76 5.34
CA ALA A 208 -23.21 -20.88 5.69
C ALA A 208 -22.99 -20.15 7.03
N GLU A 209 -22.48 -20.85 8.04
CA GLU A 209 -22.20 -20.24 9.35
C GLU A 209 -21.04 -19.25 9.27
N SER A 210 -19.96 -19.60 8.57
CA SER A 210 -18.86 -18.65 8.36
C SER A 210 -19.33 -17.41 7.59
N TYR A 211 -20.07 -17.59 6.50
CA TYR A 211 -20.63 -16.48 5.71
C TYR A 211 -21.54 -15.57 6.55
N ARG A 212 -22.36 -16.16 7.43
CA ARG A 212 -23.19 -15.42 8.39
C ARG A 212 -22.34 -14.57 9.35
N LEU A 213 -21.22 -15.10 9.85
CA LEU A 213 -20.29 -14.39 10.73
C LEU A 213 -19.56 -13.27 10.00
N TRP A 214 -19.09 -13.51 8.77
CA TRP A 214 -18.54 -12.48 7.88
C TRP A 214 -19.52 -11.32 7.69
N LEU A 215 -20.78 -11.59 7.33
CA LEU A 215 -21.80 -10.55 7.18
C LEU A 215 -22.13 -9.82 8.48
N HIS A 216 -21.98 -10.49 9.62
CA HIS A 216 -22.27 -9.90 10.91
C HIS A 216 -21.18 -8.92 11.34
N TYR A 217 -19.92 -9.30 11.14
CA TYR A 217 -18.75 -8.60 11.68
C TYR A 217 -18.02 -7.71 10.68
N GLU A 218 -18.02 -8.07 9.40
CA GLU A 218 -17.28 -7.38 8.34
C GLU A 218 -18.20 -6.89 7.21
N LEU A 219 -17.70 -5.91 6.44
CA LEU A 219 -18.41 -5.33 5.30
C LEU A 219 -18.26 -6.13 4.01
N ARG A 220 -17.22 -6.97 3.95
CA ARG A 220 -16.84 -7.80 2.83
C ARG A 220 -16.65 -9.21 3.37
N THR A 221 -17.10 -10.19 2.61
CA THR A 221 -16.83 -11.60 2.87
C THR A 221 -15.61 -12.02 2.07
N ASP A 222 -14.71 -12.78 2.69
CA ASP A 222 -13.62 -13.45 2.00
C ASP A 222 -14.10 -14.70 1.26
N ASP A 223 -13.22 -15.32 0.47
CA ASP A 223 -13.48 -16.60 -0.19
C ASP A 223 -13.51 -17.74 0.84
N ILE A 224 -14.65 -18.43 0.92
CA ILE A 224 -14.88 -19.50 1.91
C ILE A 224 -14.85 -20.85 1.20
N THR A 225 -13.78 -21.61 1.41
CA THR A 225 -13.61 -22.95 0.84
C THR A 225 -13.37 -23.97 1.95
N ILE A 226 -14.01 -25.13 1.84
CA ILE A 226 -13.84 -26.25 2.78
C ILE A 226 -13.89 -27.59 2.02
N ILE A 227 -13.04 -28.51 2.45
CA ILE A 227 -13.04 -29.93 2.08
C ILE A 227 -13.14 -30.72 3.38
N CYS A 228 -14.09 -31.64 3.46
CA CYS A 228 -14.23 -32.55 4.61
C CYS A 228 -14.16 -34.00 4.15
N ILE A 229 -13.30 -34.79 4.79
CA ILE A 229 -13.06 -36.21 4.51
C ILE A 229 -13.51 -37.00 5.73
N TYR A 230 -14.49 -37.89 5.53
CA TYR A 230 -14.97 -38.80 6.57
C TYR A 230 -14.18 -40.10 6.49
N LEU A 231 -13.56 -40.50 7.59
CA LEU A 231 -12.72 -41.68 7.66
C LEU A 231 -13.52 -42.91 8.10
N GLU A 232 -13.56 -43.92 7.24
CA GLU A 232 -14.10 -45.24 7.56
C GLU A 232 -12.95 -46.22 7.81
N HIS A 233 -12.90 -46.81 9.00
CA HIS A 233 -11.83 -47.74 9.37
C HIS A 233 -12.28 -49.19 9.16
N ALA A 234 -11.69 -49.88 8.18
CA ALA A 234 -11.84 -51.33 8.03
C ALA A 234 -10.93 -52.06 9.04
N VAL A 235 -11.48 -53.06 9.75
CA VAL A 235 -10.71 -53.89 10.69
C VAL A 235 -9.82 -54.84 9.88
N VAL A 236 -8.54 -54.50 9.71
CA VAL A 236 -7.53 -55.39 9.10
C VAL A 236 -6.69 -56.02 10.23
N PRO A 237 -6.50 -57.36 10.26
CA PRO A 237 -5.72 -58.01 11.30
C PRO A 237 -4.24 -57.62 11.25
N GLU A 238 -3.69 -57.19 12.39
CA GLU A 238 -2.30 -56.75 12.54
C GLU A 238 -1.30 -57.91 12.35
N THR A 239 -0.25 -57.66 11.55
CA THR A 239 0.90 -58.57 11.39
C THR A 239 2.09 -58.08 12.22
N ALA A 240 2.97 -58.98 12.67
CA ALA A 240 4.10 -58.60 13.54
C ALA A 240 5.05 -57.53 12.94
N GLU A 241 5.23 -57.50 11.61
CA GLU A 241 5.98 -56.44 10.93
C GLU A 241 5.23 -55.09 10.94
N SER A 242 3.90 -55.11 10.85
CA SER A 242 3.07 -53.90 10.95
C SER A 242 3.12 -53.29 12.35
N THR A 243 3.11 -54.12 13.41
CA THR A 243 3.16 -53.67 14.81
C THR A 243 4.50 -52.98 15.14
N GLN A 244 5.61 -53.48 14.61
CA GLN A 244 6.94 -52.92 14.86
C GLN A 244 7.17 -51.59 14.11
N ARG A 245 6.66 -51.47 12.87
CA ARG A 245 6.63 -50.19 12.13
C ARG A 245 5.69 -49.17 12.79
N LEU A 246 4.52 -49.62 13.27
CA LEU A 246 3.57 -48.79 14.03
C LEU A 246 4.24 -48.16 15.25
N ALA A 247 5.01 -48.92 16.03
CA ALA A 247 5.64 -48.40 17.25
C ALA A 247 6.70 -47.30 16.96
N SER A 248 7.51 -47.46 15.90
CA SER A 248 8.46 -46.42 15.48
C SER A 248 7.77 -45.19 14.88
N GLN A 249 6.67 -45.39 14.15
CA GLN A 249 5.91 -44.30 13.54
C GLN A 249 5.12 -43.51 14.59
N GLN A 250 4.52 -44.19 15.57
CA GLN A 250 3.79 -43.57 16.69
C GLN A 250 4.66 -42.59 17.48
N ALA A 251 5.95 -42.88 17.69
CA ALA A 251 6.86 -41.95 18.35
C ALA A 251 7.07 -40.66 17.55
N ASN A 252 7.21 -40.77 16.22
CA ASN A 252 7.34 -39.62 15.32
C ASN A 252 6.03 -38.83 15.21
N ASP A 253 4.89 -39.52 15.19
CA ASP A 253 3.56 -38.91 15.14
C ASP A 253 3.24 -38.16 16.43
N LEU A 254 3.62 -38.71 17.59
CA LEU A 254 3.52 -38.03 18.88
C LEU A 254 4.38 -36.77 18.91
N LEU A 255 5.61 -36.84 18.39
CA LEU A 255 6.49 -35.68 18.31
C LEU A 255 5.92 -34.59 17.40
N THR A 256 5.41 -34.99 16.22
CA THR A 256 4.75 -34.10 15.26
C THR A 256 3.51 -33.45 15.87
N THR A 257 2.65 -34.25 16.51
CA THR A 257 1.43 -33.78 17.18
C THR A 257 1.76 -32.81 18.33
N ASN A 258 2.79 -33.10 19.12
CA ASN A 258 3.22 -32.21 20.21
C ASN A 258 3.78 -30.88 19.69
N ILE A 259 4.57 -30.90 18.62
CA ILE A 259 5.08 -29.67 17.99
C ILE A 259 3.91 -28.84 17.45
N LEU A 260 2.98 -29.46 16.73
CA LEU A 260 1.81 -28.78 16.19
C LEU A 260 0.95 -28.20 17.32
N ASN A 261 0.63 -28.99 18.34
CA ASN A 261 -0.14 -28.54 19.51
C ASN A 261 0.53 -27.38 20.26
N THR A 262 1.86 -27.42 20.42
CA THR A 262 2.62 -26.32 21.03
C THR A 262 2.53 -25.05 20.17
N ARG A 263 2.53 -25.19 18.85
CA ARG A 263 2.42 -24.08 17.91
C ARG A 263 0.98 -23.60 17.67
N VAL A 264 -0.05 -24.32 18.14
CA VAL A 264 -1.44 -23.81 18.09
C VAL A 264 -1.58 -22.55 18.93
N THR A 265 -0.81 -22.42 20.01
CA THR A 265 -0.75 -21.16 20.78
C THR A 265 -0.08 -20.02 20.01
N GLU A 266 0.34 -20.23 18.76
CA GLU A 266 0.85 -19.20 17.84
C GLU A 266 -0.09 -19.01 16.62
N GLN A 267 -1.24 -19.70 16.58
CA GLN A 267 -2.25 -19.52 15.54
C GLN A 267 -2.91 -18.15 15.64
N ARG A 268 -3.34 -17.62 14.50
CA ARG A 268 -4.11 -16.38 14.46
C ARG A 268 -5.34 -16.48 15.38
N PRO A 269 -5.61 -15.50 16.26
CA PRO A 269 -6.80 -15.49 17.09
C PRO A 269 -8.09 -15.44 16.25
N VAL A 270 -9.15 -16.08 16.75
CA VAL A 270 -10.48 -16.04 16.12
C VAL A 270 -11.20 -14.76 16.55
N ARG A 271 -11.67 -13.97 15.58
CA ARG A 271 -12.28 -12.65 15.85
C ARG A 271 -13.69 -12.79 16.43
N ARG A 272 -14.01 -12.00 17.46
CA ARG A 272 -15.37 -11.92 18.05
C ARG A 272 -16.16 -10.64 17.74
N GLY A 273 -15.55 -9.71 17.01
CA GLY A 273 -16.24 -8.62 16.35
C GLY A 273 -15.43 -7.33 16.31
N MET A 274 -15.93 -6.37 15.54
CA MET A 274 -15.42 -4.99 15.57
C MET A 274 -16.15 -4.17 16.61
N SER A 275 -15.42 -3.38 17.40
CA SER A 275 -16.02 -2.29 18.18
C SER A 275 -16.99 -1.47 17.32
N LYS A 276 -18.19 -1.18 17.84
CA LYS A 276 -19.22 -0.36 17.15
C LYS A 276 -18.66 0.96 16.62
N GLN A 277 -17.61 1.50 17.26
CA GLN A 277 -16.98 2.75 16.86
C GLN A 277 -16.04 2.56 15.66
N LYS A 278 -15.21 1.51 15.64
CA LYS A 278 -14.28 1.23 14.54
C LYS A 278 -15.00 0.74 13.28
N ARG A 279 -16.09 -0.03 13.44
CA ARG A 279 -17.01 -0.37 12.33
C ARG A 279 -17.56 0.88 11.65
N ARG A 280 -17.85 1.95 12.41
CA ARG A 280 -18.30 3.24 11.84
C ARG A 280 -17.19 3.97 11.10
N ASP A 281 -15.96 3.92 11.60
CA ASP A 281 -14.85 4.68 11.02
C ASP A 281 -14.25 3.96 9.78
N GLN A 282 -14.17 2.63 9.79
CA GLN A 282 -13.81 1.83 8.61
C GLN A 282 -14.88 1.95 7.50
N MET A 283 -16.17 1.90 7.87
CA MET A 283 -17.27 2.19 6.93
C MET A 283 -17.11 3.56 6.29
N LYS A 284 -16.87 4.62 7.07
CA LYS A 284 -16.66 5.98 6.53
C LYS A 284 -15.47 6.06 5.57
N LYS A 285 -14.40 5.33 5.85
CA LYS A 285 -13.16 5.32 5.07
C LYS A 285 -13.32 4.59 3.73
N ASP A 286 -13.98 3.43 3.72
CA ASP A 286 -14.27 2.70 2.48
C ASP A 286 -15.33 3.42 1.65
N MET A 287 -16.32 4.02 2.33
CA MET A 287 -17.30 4.92 1.72
C MET A 287 -16.68 6.22 1.19
N ALA A 288 -15.52 6.68 1.67
CA ALA A 288 -14.86 7.88 1.13
C ALA A 288 -14.14 7.63 -0.20
N LYS A 289 -13.70 6.39 -0.45
CA LYS A 289 -12.91 6.01 -1.64
C LYS A 289 -13.75 5.82 -2.90
N MET A 290 -15.07 5.69 -2.77
CA MET A 290 -15.97 5.30 -3.87
C MET A 290 -16.79 6.45 -4.48
N VAL A 291 -16.48 7.70 -4.14
CA VAL A 291 -17.16 8.86 -4.72
C VAL A 291 -16.73 9.03 -6.18
N THR A 292 -17.67 8.87 -7.11
CA THR A 292 -17.44 9.09 -8.54
C THR A 292 -17.75 10.55 -8.93
N ASP A 293 -17.26 11.01 -10.09
CA ASP A 293 -17.53 12.36 -10.59
C ASP A 293 -19.04 12.61 -10.85
N GLU A 294 -19.80 11.55 -11.16
CA GLU A 294 -21.26 11.61 -11.30
C GLU A 294 -21.96 11.84 -9.95
N ASP A 295 -21.43 11.30 -8.86
CA ASP A 295 -21.95 11.52 -7.50
C ASP A 295 -21.70 12.96 -7.02
N LEU A 296 -20.62 13.60 -7.47
CA LEU A 296 -20.29 15.00 -7.14
C LEU A 296 -21.27 16.00 -7.78
N ASN A 297 -21.85 15.64 -8.92
CA ASN A 297 -22.81 16.47 -9.67
C ASN A 297 -24.28 16.19 -9.27
N TYR A 298 -24.55 15.21 -8.40
CA TYR A 298 -25.90 14.88 -7.97
C TYR A 298 -26.44 15.91 -6.95
N ASN A 299 -27.58 16.53 -7.25
CA ASN A 299 -28.22 17.49 -6.36
C ASN A 299 -29.52 16.91 -5.76
N MET A 300 -29.57 16.87 -4.42
CA MET A 300 -30.70 16.33 -3.65
C MET A 300 -31.98 17.14 -3.85
N SER A 301 -31.88 18.46 -4.09
CA SER A 301 -33.05 19.32 -4.27
C SER A 301 -33.90 18.92 -5.48
N ASP A 302 -33.28 18.32 -6.48
CA ASP A 302 -33.90 18.03 -7.78
C ASP A 302 -34.74 16.74 -7.73
N HIS A 303 -34.58 15.96 -6.65
CA HIS A 303 -35.19 14.64 -6.46
C HIS A 303 -36.12 14.58 -5.24
N VAL A 304 -36.52 15.75 -4.72
CA VAL A 304 -37.42 15.84 -3.55
C VAL A 304 -38.81 15.36 -3.93
N VAL A 305 -39.33 14.40 -3.16
CA VAL A 305 -40.70 13.90 -3.29
C VAL A 305 -41.54 14.43 -2.13
N ALA A 306 -42.64 15.11 -2.46
CA ALA A 306 -43.60 15.61 -1.48
C ALA A 306 -44.23 14.46 -0.69
N LYS A 307 -44.20 14.56 0.65
CA LYS A 307 -44.70 13.52 1.56
C LYS A 307 -45.68 14.12 2.56
N SER A 308 -46.71 13.35 2.89
CA SER A 308 -47.63 13.70 3.97
C SER A 308 -46.95 13.58 5.33
N LYS A 309 -47.50 14.25 6.34
CA LYS A 309 -47.02 14.15 7.72
C LYS A 309 -47.03 12.71 8.23
N LEU A 310 -48.07 11.95 7.87
CA LEU A 310 -48.23 10.55 8.24
C LEU A 310 -47.14 9.64 7.64
N GLU A 311 -46.76 9.89 6.38
CA GLU A 311 -45.67 9.16 5.72
C GLU A 311 -44.31 9.49 6.35
N MET A 312 -44.07 10.76 6.67
CA MET A 312 -42.85 11.18 7.36
C MET A 312 -42.73 10.54 8.75
N ASP A 313 -43.83 10.50 9.51
CA ASP A 313 -43.88 9.86 10.82
C ASP A 313 -43.60 8.35 10.70
N LYS A 314 -44.11 7.69 9.65
CA LYS A 314 -43.85 6.27 9.40
C LYS A 314 -42.40 6.00 8.98
N ILE A 315 -41.80 6.85 8.14
CA ILE A 315 -40.37 6.74 7.78
C ILE A 315 -39.50 6.91 9.03
N LEU A 316 -39.84 7.85 9.91
CA LEU A 316 -39.14 8.05 11.17
C LEU A 316 -39.22 6.80 12.06
N GLU A 317 -40.40 6.18 12.18
CA GLU A 317 -40.62 4.95 12.95
C GLU A 317 -39.77 3.79 12.43
N ILE A 318 -39.83 3.48 11.13
CA ILE A 318 -39.12 2.34 10.54
C ILE A 318 -37.60 2.53 10.53
N THR A 319 -37.12 3.78 10.41
CA THR A 319 -35.68 4.08 10.39
C THR A 319 -35.10 4.32 11.79
N ALA A 320 -35.92 4.45 12.82
CA ALA A 320 -35.47 4.72 14.20
C ALA A 320 -34.59 3.61 14.78
N ALA A 321 -34.92 2.35 14.48
CA ALA A 321 -34.13 1.20 14.93
C ALA A 321 -32.92 0.93 14.03
N ASN A 322 -32.97 1.41 12.78
CA ASN A 322 -31.97 1.12 11.75
C ASN A 322 -30.63 1.79 12.07
N TRP A 323 -29.57 0.98 12.05
CA TRP A 323 -28.23 1.39 12.47
C TRP A 323 -27.60 2.45 11.54
N LEU A 324 -27.98 2.51 10.26
CA LEU A 324 -27.49 3.50 9.29
C LEU A 324 -28.00 4.90 9.65
N PHE A 325 -29.31 5.05 9.86
CA PHE A 325 -29.94 6.36 10.07
C PHE A 325 -29.66 6.96 11.45
N LYS A 326 -29.28 6.14 12.43
CA LYS A 326 -28.81 6.62 13.76
C LYS A 326 -27.54 7.47 13.67
N GLN A 327 -26.75 7.33 12.60
CA GLN A 327 -25.49 8.06 12.44
C GLN A 327 -25.66 9.46 11.83
N LEU A 328 -26.83 9.73 11.25
CA LEU A 328 -27.12 10.99 10.58
C LEU A 328 -27.52 12.07 11.59
N ASN A 329 -27.11 13.31 11.34
CA ASN A 329 -27.63 14.46 12.08
C ASN A 329 -29.08 14.80 11.66
N ALA A 330 -29.75 15.66 12.42
CA ALA A 330 -31.17 15.97 12.18
C ALA A 330 -31.45 16.55 10.78
N GLN A 331 -30.51 17.35 10.25
CA GLN A 331 -30.63 17.93 8.91
C GLN A 331 -30.44 16.86 7.82
N GLN A 332 -29.41 16.04 7.93
CA GLN A 332 -29.13 14.92 7.02
C GLN A 332 -30.29 13.92 6.96
N ARG A 333 -30.86 13.55 8.11
CA ARG A 333 -32.05 12.69 8.16
C ARG A 333 -33.22 13.31 7.40
N THR A 334 -33.48 14.59 7.65
CA THR A 334 -34.55 15.33 6.98
C THR A 334 -34.35 15.35 5.47
N ASP A 335 -33.12 15.55 5.00
CA ASP A 335 -32.80 15.60 3.59
C ASP A 335 -32.91 14.22 2.92
N VAL A 336 -32.55 13.14 3.61
CA VAL A 336 -32.79 11.76 3.14
C VAL A 336 -34.28 11.45 3.05
N TYR A 337 -35.04 11.74 4.10
CA TYR A 337 -36.48 11.43 4.11
C TYR A 337 -37.24 12.17 3.00
N LYS A 338 -36.79 13.36 2.61
CA LYS A 338 -37.36 14.10 1.46
C LYS A 338 -37.17 13.38 0.13
N VAL A 339 -36.09 12.62 -0.07
CA VAL A 339 -35.80 11.95 -1.34
C VAL A 339 -36.21 10.47 -1.37
N MET A 340 -36.57 9.86 -0.23
CA MET A 340 -37.07 8.48 -0.21
C MET A 340 -38.36 8.33 -1.04
N ILE A 341 -38.50 7.21 -1.73
CA ILE A 341 -39.68 6.88 -2.54
C ILE A 341 -40.41 5.68 -1.96
N ARG A 342 -41.75 5.71 -2.02
CA ARG A 342 -42.58 4.60 -1.54
C ARG A 342 -42.73 3.58 -2.66
N VAL A 343 -42.43 2.32 -2.37
CA VAL A 343 -42.54 1.19 -3.30
C VAL A 343 -43.52 0.18 -2.73
N ASN A 344 -44.57 -0.14 -3.48
CA ASN A 344 -45.53 -1.19 -3.11
C ASN A 344 -45.18 -2.47 -3.86
N VAL A 345 -45.19 -3.59 -3.16
CA VAL A 345 -44.87 -4.91 -3.73
C VAL A 345 -45.99 -5.89 -3.46
N ASN A 346 -46.22 -6.80 -4.41
CA ASN A 346 -47.12 -7.93 -4.29
C ASN A 346 -46.32 -9.21 -4.01
N GLU A 347 -47.01 -10.25 -3.55
CA GLU A 347 -46.43 -11.57 -3.41
C GLU A 347 -45.89 -12.08 -4.75
N GLY A 348 -44.65 -12.59 -4.74
CA GLY A 348 -43.91 -13.05 -5.91
C GLY A 348 -43.07 -11.97 -6.61
N ASP A 349 -43.19 -10.69 -6.24
CA ASP A 349 -42.41 -9.63 -6.87
C ASP A 349 -40.92 -9.74 -6.50
N VAL A 350 -40.05 -9.69 -7.51
CA VAL A 350 -38.59 -9.66 -7.33
C VAL A 350 -38.16 -8.21 -7.12
N VAL A 351 -37.79 -7.87 -5.89
CA VAL A 351 -37.37 -6.51 -5.49
C VAL A 351 -35.91 -6.26 -5.88
N ILE A 352 -35.06 -7.26 -5.70
CA ILE A 352 -33.65 -7.24 -6.10
C ILE A 352 -33.38 -8.51 -6.87
N ARG A 353 -32.62 -8.43 -7.96
CA ARG A 353 -32.18 -9.58 -8.74
C ARG A 353 -30.66 -9.68 -8.69
N GLN A 354 -30.16 -10.88 -8.40
CA GLN A 354 -28.73 -11.16 -8.39
C GLN A 354 -28.10 -10.86 -9.76
N GLY A 355 -26.93 -10.23 -9.74
CA GLY A 355 -26.19 -9.80 -10.94
C GLY A 355 -26.55 -8.40 -11.44
N ASP A 356 -27.69 -7.83 -11.03
CA ASP A 356 -28.06 -6.46 -11.43
C ASP A 356 -27.16 -5.42 -10.75
N PRO A 357 -27.01 -4.21 -11.31
CA PRO A 357 -26.31 -3.11 -10.63
C PRO A 357 -26.99 -2.71 -9.32
N GLY A 358 -26.19 -2.31 -8.33
CA GLY A 358 -26.70 -1.71 -7.09
C GLY A 358 -27.29 -0.31 -7.33
N ASP A 359 -28.61 -0.20 -7.34
CA ASP A 359 -29.35 1.01 -7.72
C ASP A 359 -30.12 1.67 -6.56
N HIS A 360 -30.73 0.89 -5.67
CA HIS A 360 -31.54 1.40 -4.55
C HIS A 360 -31.29 0.64 -3.24
N PHE A 361 -31.44 1.34 -2.10
CA PHE A 361 -31.51 0.74 -0.77
C PHE A 361 -32.95 0.74 -0.28
N TYR A 362 -33.40 -0.34 0.38
CA TYR A 362 -34.80 -0.50 0.76
C TYR A 362 -34.95 -0.67 2.28
N CYS A 363 -35.89 0.07 2.87
CA CYS A 363 -36.37 -0.13 4.24
C CYS A 363 -37.77 -0.75 4.21
N VAL A 364 -37.96 -1.84 4.94
CA VAL A 364 -39.23 -2.57 5.01
C VAL A 364 -40.18 -1.88 5.98
N GLN A 365 -41.31 -1.39 5.46
CA GLN A 365 -42.42 -0.95 6.29
C GLN A 365 -43.34 -2.13 6.64
N SER A 366 -43.62 -3.01 5.67
CA SER A 366 -44.46 -4.19 5.87
C SER A 366 -44.21 -5.25 4.78
N GLY A 367 -44.67 -6.47 5.03
CA GLY A 367 -44.47 -7.63 4.15
C GLY A 367 -43.26 -8.46 4.56
N ASP A 368 -43.24 -9.71 4.11
CA ASP A 368 -42.15 -10.66 4.34
C ASP A 368 -41.40 -10.89 3.03
N TYR A 369 -40.09 -11.06 3.11
CA TYR A 369 -39.21 -11.15 1.94
C TYR A 369 -38.21 -12.29 2.12
N GLN A 370 -37.86 -12.94 1.03
CA GLN A 370 -36.92 -14.04 0.99
C GLN A 370 -35.70 -13.67 0.17
N VAL A 371 -34.52 -14.05 0.65
CA VAL A 371 -33.25 -13.87 -0.04
C VAL A 371 -32.81 -15.19 -0.66
N THR A 372 -32.61 -15.21 -1.97
CA THR A 372 -32.15 -16.38 -2.72
C THR A 372 -30.85 -16.09 -3.46
N VAL A 373 -29.99 -17.10 -3.58
CA VAL A 373 -28.75 -17.04 -4.36
C VAL A 373 -28.77 -18.18 -5.37
N LYS A 374 -28.51 -17.85 -6.64
CA LYS A 374 -28.29 -18.83 -7.70
C LYS A 374 -26.88 -19.35 -7.62
N SER A 375 -26.74 -20.67 -7.53
CA SER A 375 -25.47 -21.38 -7.65
C SER A 375 -25.48 -22.24 -8.91
N GLU A 376 -24.38 -22.22 -9.67
CA GLU A 376 -24.21 -23.10 -10.83
C GLU A 376 -23.81 -24.50 -10.36
N SER A 377 -24.69 -25.48 -10.55
CA SER A 377 -24.39 -26.90 -10.32
C SER A 377 -24.45 -27.68 -11.63
N THR A 378 -23.69 -28.77 -11.70
CA THR A 378 -23.55 -29.66 -12.87
C THR A 378 -24.88 -30.32 -13.30
N THR A 379 -25.96 -30.20 -12.53
CA THR A 379 -27.28 -30.79 -12.81
C THR A 379 -28.40 -29.76 -13.04
N GLY A 380 -28.08 -28.46 -13.11
CA GLY A 380 -29.03 -27.37 -13.40
C GLY A 380 -28.89 -26.18 -12.44
N GLN A 381 -29.66 -25.11 -12.68
CA GLN A 381 -29.70 -23.94 -11.79
C GLN A 381 -30.43 -24.31 -10.49
N ARG A 382 -29.73 -24.24 -9.35
CA ARG A 382 -30.31 -24.38 -8.01
C ARG A 382 -30.40 -22.98 -7.38
N GLU A 383 -31.57 -22.62 -6.88
CA GLU A 383 -31.81 -21.40 -6.09
C GLU A 383 -31.82 -21.77 -4.61
N ASP A 384 -30.78 -21.39 -3.87
CA ASP A 384 -30.69 -21.64 -2.44
C ASP A 384 -31.22 -20.45 -1.64
N ILE A 385 -32.00 -20.76 -0.60
CA ILE A 385 -32.60 -19.77 0.29
C ILE A 385 -31.60 -19.46 1.40
N VAL A 386 -31.10 -18.23 1.43
CA VAL A 386 -30.01 -17.83 2.34
C VAL A 386 -30.55 -17.05 3.54
N HIS A 387 -31.65 -16.31 3.39
CA HIS A 387 -32.22 -15.50 4.47
C HIS A 387 -33.71 -15.18 4.27
N MET A 388 -34.39 -14.77 5.34
CA MET A 388 -35.78 -14.29 5.32
C MET A 388 -35.94 -13.04 6.19
N TYR A 389 -36.46 -11.97 5.61
CA TYR A 389 -36.82 -10.73 6.28
C TYR A 389 -38.30 -10.75 6.67
N ARG A 390 -38.58 -10.44 7.95
CA ARG A 390 -39.95 -10.32 8.45
C ARG A 390 -40.34 -8.87 8.67
N GLY A 391 -41.52 -8.49 8.21
CA GLY A 391 -41.96 -7.08 8.18
C GLY A 391 -42.17 -6.45 9.56
N ASP A 392 -42.36 -7.25 10.60
CA ASP A 392 -42.55 -6.82 12.00
C ASP A 392 -41.30 -6.21 12.64
N THR A 393 -40.12 -6.55 12.12
CA THR A 393 -38.82 -6.06 12.62
C THR A 393 -38.30 -4.83 11.88
N HIS A 394 -39.03 -4.33 10.88
CA HIS A 394 -38.62 -3.25 9.97
C HIS A 394 -37.19 -3.40 9.43
N PRO A 395 -36.84 -4.55 8.83
CA PRO A 395 -35.50 -4.79 8.31
C PRO A 395 -35.20 -3.87 7.12
N SER A 396 -33.93 -3.77 6.75
CA SER A 396 -33.50 -3.12 5.52
C SER A 396 -32.59 -4.05 4.74
N PHE A 397 -32.54 -3.88 3.42
CA PHE A 397 -31.69 -4.68 2.56
C PHE A 397 -31.25 -3.90 1.32
N GLY A 398 -30.21 -4.41 0.66
CA GLY A 398 -29.66 -3.85 -0.56
C GLY A 398 -28.54 -2.83 -0.34
N GLU A 399 -28.02 -2.70 0.88
CA GLU A 399 -26.91 -1.81 1.23
C GLU A 399 -25.58 -2.25 0.61
N LEU A 400 -25.33 -3.55 0.50
CA LEU A 400 -24.02 -4.10 0.13
C LEU A 400 -23.59 -3.69 -1.30
N ALA A 401 -24.49 -3.80 -2.27
CA ALA A 401 -24.19 -3.44 -3.66
C ALA A 401 -23.97 -1.93 -3.84
N LEU A 402 -24.59 -1.11 -2.99
CA LEU A 402 -24.46 0.35 -3.02
C LEU A 402 -23.19 0.83 -2.34
N MET A 403 -22.72 0.07 -1.34
CA MET A 403 -21.49 0.34 -0.62
C MET A 403 -20.24 -0.10 -1.39
N HIS A 404 -20.35 -1.02 -2.35
CA HIS A 404 -19.20 -1.61 -3.06
C HIS A 404 -19.18 -1.35 -4.57
N ASN A 405 -20.17 -0.63 -5.10
CA ASN A 405 -20.41 -0.47 -6.54
C ASN A 405 -20.29 -1.81 -7.30
N ALA A 406 -20.85 -2.85 -6.71
CA ALA A 406 -20.75 -4.23 -7.17
C ALA A 406 -22.12 -4.74 -7.64
N PRO A 407 -22.17 -5.75 -8.51
CA PRO A 407 -23.41 -6.44 -8.84
C PRO A 407 -24.09 -6.99 -7.58
N ARG A 408 -25.42 -7.05 -7.57
CA ARG A 408 -26.21 -7.64 -6.49
C ARG A 408 -25.77 -9.09 -6.26
N SER A 409 -25.35 -9.43 -5.04
CA SER A 409 -24.87 -10.77 -4.70
C SER A 409 -26.00 -11.79 -4.48
N SER A 410 -27.23 -11.32 -4.30
CA SER A 410 -28.41 -12.16 -4.07
C SER A 410 -29.67 -11.52 -4.65
N SER A 411 -30.71 -12.33 -4.85
CA SER A 411 -32.05 -11.87 -5.21
C SER A 411 -32.91 -11.73 -3.95
N VAL A 412 -33.84 -10.78 -3.93
CA VAL A 412 -34.82 -10.60 -2.86
C VAL A 412 -36.21 -10.63 -3.45
N VAL A 413 -37.05 -11.56 -2.98
CA VAL A 413 -38.41 -11.80 -3.48
C VAL A 413 -39.42 -11.56 -2.36
N ALA A 414 -40.51 -10.86 -2.67
CA ALA A 414 -41.61 -10.64 -1.73
C ALA A 414 -42.43 -11.93 -1.56
N LEU A 415 -42.61 -12.37 -0.32
CA LEU A 415 -43.45 -13.51 0.05
C LEU A 415 -44.89 -13.09 0.36
N THR A 416 -45.09 -11.84 0.75
CA THR A 416 -46.42 -11.28 1.01
C THR A 416 -46.51 -9.87 0.48
N LYS A 417 -47.74 -9.36 0.35
CA LYS A 417 -47.97 -7.96 -0.05
C LYS A 417 -47.33 -7.02 0.97
N GLY A 418 -46.50 -6.11 0.48
CA GLY A 418 -45.62 -5.30 1.31
C GLY A 418 -45.47 -3.85 0.85
N VAL A 419 -44.87 -3.05 1.72
CA VAL A 419 -44.51 -1.66 1.45
C VAL A 419 -43.04 -1.46 1.82
N LEU A 420 -42.29 -0.87 0.91
CA LEU A 420 -40.88 -0.53 1.06
C LEU A 420 -40.69 0.97 0.90
N TRP A 421 -39.66 1.51 1.54
CA TRP A 421 -39.14 2.84 1.27
C TRP A 421 -37.77 2.73 0.64
N ALA A 422 -37.64 3.16 -0.61
CA ALA A 422 -36.40 3.08 -1.37
C ALA A 422 -35.66 4.42 -1.39
N ILE A 423 -34.34 4.37 -1.44
CA ILE A 423 -33.46 5.52 -1.65
C ILE A 423 -32.49 5.20 -2.78
N ASP A 424 -32.35 6.13 -3.72
CA ASP A 424 -31.42 6.03 -4.86
C ASP A 424 -29.97 5.94 -4.37
N CYS A 425 -29.16 5.14 -5.06
CA CYS A 425 -27.76 4.90 -4.73
C CYS A 425 -26.94 6.18 -4.60
N ARG A 426 -27.17 7.19 -5.44
CA ARG A 426 -26.45 8.47 -5.42
C ARG A 426 -26.91 9.34 -4.26
N ALA A 427 -28.20 9.38 -3.96
CA ALA A 427 -28.71 10.08 -2.78
C ALA A 427 -28.21 9.43 -1.47
N PHE A 428 -28.19 8.09 -1.45
CA PHE A 428 -27.62 7.30 -0.36
C PHE A 428 -26.13 7.61 -0.19
N ARG A 429 -25.35 7.47 -1.26
CA ARG A 429 -23.92 7.82 -1.29
C ARG A 429 -23.69 9.27 -0.86
N LEU A 430 -24.43 10.23 -1.39
CA LEU A 430 -24.24 11.64 -1.08
C LEU A 430 -24.53 11.97 0.39
N VAL A 431 -25.54 11.40 1.04
CA VAL A 431 -25.82 11.72 2.44
C VAL A 431 -24.99 10.90 3.42
N PHE A 432 -24.71 9.64 3.08
CA PHE A 432 -23.94 8.74 3.94
C PHE A 432 -22.42 8.82 3.70
N MET A 433 -21.93 9.35 2.56
CA MET A 433 -20.50 9.59 2.25
C MET A 433 -20.05 11.06 2.36
N LYS A 434 -20.97 12.05 2.36
CA LYS A 434 -20.57 13.46 2.60
C LYS A 434 -20.17 13.65 4.06
N SER A 435 -18.88 13.45 4.34
CA SER A 435 -18.19 14.44 5.15
C SER A 435 -17.80 15.60 4.23
N PRO A 436 -18.11 16.88 4.56
CA PRO A 436 -17.61 18.05 3.81
C PRO A 436 -16.07 18.04 3.66
N THR A 437 -15.39 17.27 4.50
CA THR A 437 -13.95 17.01 4.45
C THR A 437 -13.49 16.36 3.15
N ASN A 438 -14.23 15.42 2.53
CA ASN A 438 -13.71 14.63 1.39
C ASN A 438 -13.58 15.45 0.09
N VAL A 439 -14.52 16.35 -0.18
CA VAL A 439 -14.47 17.25 -1.35
C VAL A 439 -13.32 18.26 -1.20
N ILE A 440 -13.12 18.74 0.03
CA ILE A 440 -12.00 19.63 0.36
C ILE A 440 -10.68 18.86 0.24
N VAL A 441 -10.59 17.62 0.74
CA VAL A 441 -9.40 16.75 0.58
C VAL A 441 -9.07 16.53 -0.89
N GLN A 442 -10.04 16.22 -1.74
CA GLN A 442 -9.81 16.07 -3.18
C GLN A 442 -9.34 17.37 -3.83
N THR A 443 -9.85 18.53 -3.38
CA THR A 443 -9.38 19.84 -3.84
C THR A 443 -7.95 20.10 -3.37
N LEU A 444 -7.62 19.79 -2.11
CA LEU A 444 -6.29 19.97 -1.53
C LEU A 444 -5.26 19.03 -2.17
N LYS A 445 -5.64 17.82 -2.57
CA LYS A 445 -4.78 16.89 -3.36
C LYS A 445 -4.37 17.47 -4.71
N LYS A 446 -5.14 18.41 -5.27
CA LYS A 446 -4.80 19.09 -6.52
C LYS A 446 -3.84 20.27 -6.32
N VAL A 447 -3.63 20.72 -5.09
CA VAL A 447 -2.73 21.84 -4.76
C VAL A 447 -1.30 21.31 -4.64
N ASP A 448 -0.40 21.85 -5.46
CA ASP A 448 0.96 21.32 -5.62
C ASP A 448 1.74 21.16 -4.29
N VAL A 449 1.67 22.17 -3.40
CA VAL A 449 2.37 22.13 -2.09
C VAL A 449 1.78 21.11 -1.10
N LEU A 450 0.55 20.63 -1.33
CA LEU A 450 -0.15 19.70 -0.42
C LEU A 450 -0.18 18.27 -0.97
N LYS A 451 0.36 18.01 -2.16
CA LYS A 451 0.42 16.67 -2.78
C LYS A 451 1.25 15.67 -1.99
N SER A 452 2.29 16.14 -1.30
CA SER A 452 3.16 15.29 -0.48
C SER A 452 2.55 14.90 0.87
N LEU A 453 1.38 15.44 1.21
CA LEU A 453 0.69 15.16 2.48
C LEU A 453 -0.12 13.87 2.39
N THR A 454 -0.16 13.12 3.50
CA THR A 454 -0.99 11.92 3.59
C THR A 454 -2.49 12.26 3.60
N THR A 455 -3.35 11.32 3.20
CA THR A 455 -4.80 11.55 3.17
C THR A 455 -5.35 11.94 4.56
N SER A 456 -4.81 11.36 5.65
CA SER A 456 -5.18 11.73 7.03
C SER A 456 -4.77 13.16 7.40
N GLN A 457 -3.57 13.60 6.98
CA GLN A 457 -3.14 14.99 7.17
C GLN A 457 -4.06 15.96 6.41
N LEU A 458 -4.45 15.61 5.19
CA LEU A 458 -5.40 16.39 4.39
C LEU A 458 -6.80 16.40 5.01
N GLU A 459 -7.27 15.31 5.60
CA GLU A 459 -8.57 15.24 6.28
C GLU A 459 -8.60 16.11 7.54
N ARG A 460 -7.52 16.09 8.33
CA ARG A 460 -7.35 16.98 9.49
C ARG A 460 -7.32 18.44 9.04
N LEU A 461 -6.62 18.75 7.95
CA LEU A 461 -6.56 20.09 7.37
C LEU A 461 -7.93 20.55 6.85
N ALA A 462 -8.62 19.71 6.09
CA ALA A 462 -9.94 19.95 5.54
C ALA A 462 -11.01 20.22 6.61
N THR A 463 -10.86 19.64 7.80
CA THR A 463 -11.77 19.87 8.93
C THR A 463 -11.58 21.26 9.58
N LYS A 464 -10.44 21.92 9.35
CA LYS A 464 -10.08 23.21 9.95
C LYS A 464 -10.01 24.37 8.96
N LEU A 465 -10.14 24.10 7.67
CA LEU A 465 -10.22 25.11 6.62
C LEU A 465 -11.57 25.82 6.65
N THR A 466 -11.55 27.13 6.40
CA THR A 466 -12.76 27.94 6.25
C THR A 466 -12.85 28.50 4.84
N GLU A 467 -14.05 28.53 4.25
CA GLU A 467 -14.27 29.06 2.90
C GLU A 467 -14.66 30.54 2.98
N ILE A 468 -14.05 31.37 2.14
CA ILE A 468 -14.31 32.80 2.01
C ILE A 468 -14.48 33.17 0.53
N THR A 469 -15.34 34.14 0.22
CA THR A 469 -15.60 34.61 -1.14
C THR A 469 -15.26 36.10 -1.26
N PHE A 470 -14.60 36.46 -2.35
CA PHE A 470 -14.24 37.83 -2.71
C PHE A 470 -14.85 38.20 -4.07
N GLU A 471 -15.21 39.46 -4.23
CA GLU A 471 -15.73 39.99 -5.50
C GLU A 471 -14.58 40.49 -6.40
N ASP A 472 -14.90 40.82 -7.66
CA ASP A 472 -13.91 41.27 -8.62
C ASP A 472 -13.23 42.59 -8.16
N GLY A 473 -11.90 42.61 -8.19
CA GLY A 473 -11.09 43.77 -7.78
C GLY A 473 -10.84 43.88 -6.27
N ASP A 474 -11.36 42.97 -5.45
CA ASP A 474 -11.13 42.99 -4.00
C ASP A 474 -9.66 42.69 -3.65
N TYR A 475 -9.10 43.48 -2.72
CA TYR A 475 -7.77 43.25 -2.18
C TYR A 475 -7.84 42.19 -1.07
N ILE A 476 -7.33 41.00 -1.38
CA ILE A 476 -7.27 39.86 -0.45
C ILE A 476 -6.09 40.00 0.50
N LEU A 477 -4.93 40.43 -0.02
CA LEU A 477 -3.74 40.77 0.77
C LEU A 477 -3.20 42.13 0.33
N ASN A 478 -2.70 42.90 1.30
CA ASN A 478 -2.07 44.19 1.07
C ASN A 478 -0.57 44.10 1.35
N GLN A 479 0.25 44.65 0.46
CA GLN A 479 1.70 44.73 0.62
C GLN A 479 2.03 45.51 1.89
N GLY A 480 3.00 45.01 2.67
CA GLY A 480 3.47 45.65 3.89
C GLY A 480 2.66 45.33 5.15
N THR A 481 1.47 44.73 5.05
CA THR A 481 0.73 44.30 6.24
C THR A 481 1.33 43.04 6.83
N ILE A 482 1.19 42.85 8.14
CA ILE A 482 1.53 41.59 8.79
C ILE A 482 0.26 40.76 8.86
N GLY A 483 0.35 39.47 8.54
CA GLY A 483 -0.75 38.53 8.70
C GLY A 483 -0.20 37.13 8.93
N ASP A 484 -1.09 36.18 9.19
CA ASP A 484 -0.74 34.80 9.57
C ASP A 484 -1.56 33.76 8.79
N THR A 485 -2.37 34.21 7.82
CA THR A 485 -3.31 33.36 7.09
C THR A 485 -2.72 32.86 5.78
N PHE A 486 -2.96 31.58 5.51
CA PHE A 486 -2.68 30.87 4.26
C PHE A 486 -3.96 30.74 3.43
N TYR A 487 -3.85 30.91 2.11
CA TYR A 487 -5.00 30.82 1.20
C TYR A 487 -4.76 29.85 0.05
N VAL A 488 -5.79 29.06 -0.29
CA VAL A 488 -5.86 28.18 -1.46
C VAL A 488 -7.01 28.63 -2.36
N ILE A 489 -6.76 28.76 -3.66
CA ILE A 489 -7.78 29.17 -4.63
C ILE A 489 -8.64 27.95 -5.00
N LYS A 490 -9.88 27.93 -4.52
CA LYS A 490 -10.86 26.87 -4.84
C LYS A 490 -11.54 27.13 -6.17
N GLU A 491 -11.96 28.37 -6.44
CA GLU A 491 -12.62 28.81 -7.68
C GLU A 491 -12.19 30.27 -7.96
N GLY A 492 -11.96 30.63 -9.22
CA GLY A 492 -11.56 31.99 -9.62
C GLY A 492 -10.05 32.16 -9.86
N ALA A 493 -9.59 33.41 -9.89
CA ALA A 493 -8.20 33.77 -10.15
C ALA A 493 -7.80 35.03 -9.37
N CYS A 494 -6.50 35.18 -9.09
CA CYS A 494 -5.95 36.35 -8.41
C CYS A 494 -4.75 36.93 -9.17
N ILE A 495 -4.52 38.22 -9.02
CA ILE A 495 -3.33 38.91 -9.54
C ILE A 495 -2.50 39.45 -8.37
N CYS A 496 -1.21 39.18 -8.40
CA CYS A 496 -0.24 39.69 -7.43
C CYS A 496 0.46 40.93 -8.00
N THR A 497 0.43 42.05 -7.26
CA THR A 497 1.09 43.30 -7.65
C THR A 497 2.06 43.79 -6.57
N MET A 498 3.17 44.40 -6.99
CA MET A 498 4.11 45.07 -6.09
C MET A 498 4.22 46.55 -6.44
N TRP A 499 4.36 47.39 -5.43
CA TRP A 499 4.70 48.81 -5.61
C TRP A 499 6.21 48.96 -5.79
N ASP A 500 6.63 49.71 -6.82
CA ASP A 500 8.04 49.92 -7.14
C ASP A 500 8.73 50.99 -6.28
N THR A 501 7.96 51.81 -5.53
CA THR A 501 8.49 52.85 -4.64
C THR A 501 8.00 52.69 -3.20
N ALA A 502 8.89 52.98 -2.23
CA ALA A 502 8.57 53.01 -0.81
C ALA A 502 7.46 54.04 -0.52
N PRO A 503 6.61 53.81 0.49
CA PRO A 503 5.46 54.68 0.77
C PRO A 503 5.94 56.09 1.14
N GLY A 504 5.79 57.06 0.25
CA GLY A 504 6.05 58.48 0.56
C GLY A 504 6.43 59.40 -0.60
N GLU A 505 6.94 58.90 -1.73
CA GLU A 505 7.37 59.77 -2.84
C GLU A 505 6.88 59.26 -4.22
N GLY A 506 6.14 60.10 -4.94
CA GLY A 506 5.81 59.95 -6.36
C GLY A 506 4.56 59.14 -6.72
N GLU A 507 4.18 59.21 -8.01
CA GLU A 507 3.05 58.49 -8.63
C GLU A 507 3.22 56.97 -8.41
N ARG A 508 2.25 56.34 -7.72
CA ARG A 508 2.27 54.90 -7.40
C ARG A 508 2.16 54.07 -8.67
N ARG A 509 3.30 53.61 -9.21
CA ARG A 509 3.32 52.57 -10.24
C ARG A 509 3.33 51.20 -9.58
N SER A 510 2.27 50.43 -9.80
CA SER A 510 2.20 49.02 -9.45
C SER A 510 2.63 48.17 -10.64
N ARG A 511 3.51 47.21 -10.41
CA ARG A 511 3.87 46.20 -11.40
C ARG A 511 3.18 44.88 -11.09
N GLU A 512 2.66 44.24 -12.13
CA GLU A 512 2.15 42.88 -12.03
C GLU A 512 3.33 41.92 -11.93
N VAL A 513 3.30 41.03 -10.93
CA VAL A 513 4.41 40.11 -10.64
C VAL A 513 4.04 38.69 -10.98
N LEU A 514 2.80 38.30 -10.71
CA LEU A 514 2.34 36.92 -10.83
C LEU A 514 0.82 36.87 -10.98
N ARG A 515 0.32 35.95 -11.82
CA ARG A 515 -1.11 35.59 -11.85
C ARG A 515 -1.30 34.21 -11.26
N LEU A 516 -2.26 34.10 -10.35
CA LEU A 516 -2.63 32.85 -9.69
C LEU A 516 -3.98 32.37 -10.20
N ARG A 517 -4.08 31.07 -10.46
CA ARG A 517 -5.26 30.38 -10.98
C ARG A 517 -5.78 29.35 -9.98
N GLN A 518 -6.92 28.74 -10.29
CA GLN A 518 -7.51 27.66 -9.52
C GLN A 518 -6.48 26.57 -9.15
N HIS A 519 -6.57 26.05 -7.92
CA HIS A 519 -5.66 25.08 -7.29
C HIS A 519 -4.26 25.60 -6.92
N GLN A 520 -3.98 26.89 -7.13
CA GLN A 520 -2.77 27.54 -6.63
C GLN A 520 -3.02 28.18 -5.25
N TYR A 521 -1.95 28.53 -4.55
CA TYR A 521 -1.99 29.03 -3.19
C TYR A 521 -1.13 30.28 -3.03
N PHE A 522 -1.34 31.02 -1.94
CA PHE A 522 -0.53 32.18 -1.59
C PHE A 522 -0.59 32.51 -0.10
N GLY A 523 0.37 33.33 0.34
CA GLY A 523 0.45 33.78 1.72
C GLY A 523 1.32 32.90 2.61
N GLU A 524 2.04 31.96 2.01
CA GLU A 524 3.02 31.08 2.65
C GLU A 524 4.13 31.85 3.34
N ARG A 525 4.57 32.99 2.78
CA ARG A 525 5.62 33.86 3.36
C ARG A 525 5.30 34.35 4.76
N ALA A 526 4.02 34.59 5.03
CA ALA A 526 3.54 35.01 6.32
C ALA A 526 3.55 33.88 7.36
N LEU A 527 3.76 32.63 6.95
CA LEU A 527 3.88 31.49 7.87
C LEU A 527 5.31 31.32 8.39
N PHE A 528 6.30 32.00 7.79
CA PHE A 528 7.72 31.79 8.11
C PHE A 528 8.29 32.62 9.27
N ASN A 529 7.93 33.90 9.44
CA ASN A 529 8.69 34.82 10.34
C ASN A 529 7.96 36.11 10.79
N ASP A 530 6.63 36.17 10.84
CA ASP A 530 5.87 37.44 11.01
C ASP A 530 6.28 38.55 10.01
N ALA A 531 6.85 38.14 8.87
CA ALA A 531 7.33 39.05 7.85
C ALA A 531 6.14 39.76 7.18
N PRO A 532 6.27 41.06 6.87
CA PRO A 532 5.24 41.78 6.15
C PRO A 532 5.00 41.14 4.76
N ARG A 533 3.74 41.17 4.30
CA ARG A 533 3.33 40.65 2.99
C ARG A 533 4.15 41.35 1.90
N ALA A 534 4.79 40.55 1.05
CA ALA A 534 5.72 41.06 0.03
C ALA A 534 5.01 41.73 -1.17
N ALA A 535 3.74 41.39 -1.41
CA ALA A 535 2.95 41.87 -2.54
C ALA A 535 1.47 41.99 -2.15
N ASN A 536 0.73 42.79 -2.91
CA ASN A 536 -0.73 42.78 -2.87
C ASN A 536 -1.24 41.55 -3.64
N VAL A 537 -2.39 41.02 -3.24
CA VAL A 537 -3.12 39.97 -3.98
C VAL A 537 -4.55 40.45 -4.18
N ILE A 538 -4.98 40.53 -5.44
CA ILE A 538 -6.26 41.12 -5.86
C ILE A 538 -7.08 40.04 -6.58
N SER A 539 -8.36 39.93 -6.26
CA SER A 539 -9.29 39.01 -6.91
C SER A 539 -9.59 39.43 -8.35
N VAL A 540 -9.67 38.48 -9.28
CA VAL A 540 -10.09 38.68 -10.67
C VAL A 540 -11.36 37.86 -10.92
N GLY A 541 -12.48 38.57 -11.04
CA GLY A 541 -13.81 37.99 -10.98
C GLY A 541 -14.20 37.58 -9.55
N ARG A 542 -15.34 36.89 -9.43
CA ARG A 542 -15.78 36.30 -8.16
C ARG A 542 -14.89 35.10 -7.81
N THR A 543 -14.14 35.20 -6.72
CA THR A 543 -13.13 34.22 -6.32
C THR A 543 -13.46 33.61 -4.96
N LYS A 544 -13.46 32.28 -4.86
CA LYS A 544 -13.60 31.54 -3.60
C LYS A 544 -12.28 30.97 -3.17
N LEU A 545 -11.94 31.21 -1.91
CA LEU A 545 -10.69 30.78 -1.29
C LEU A 545 -10.97 29.91 -0.07
N LEU A 546 -10.08 28.95 0.19
CA LEU A 546 -9.99 28.24 1.46
C LEU A 546 -8.87 28.88 2.28
N GLN A 547 -9.15 29.25 3.52
CA GLN A 547 -8.20 29.90 4.41
C GLN A 547 -7.95 29.11 5.70
N ILE A 548 -6.72 29.17 6.20
CA ILE A 548 -6.30 28.60 7.49
C ILE A 548 -5.23 29.48 8.15
N GLY A 549 -5.29 29.61 9.48
CA GLY A 549 -4.30 30.36 10.26
C GLY A 549 -3.04 29.55 10.56
N ARG A 550 -1.90 30.24 10.73
CA ARG A 550 -0.58 29.65 10.99
C ARG A 550 -0.58 28.64 12.13
N GLN A 551 -1.09 29.03 13.29
CA GLN A 551 -1.08 28.17 14.48
C GLN A 551 -1.83 26.86 14.24
N THR A 552 -3.02 26.94 13.65
CA THR A 552 -3.82 25.77 13.31
C THR A 552 -3.16 24.90 12.23
N PHE A 553 -2.42 25.51 11.31
CA PHE A 553 -1.68 24.78 10.29
C PHE A 553 -0.49 24.01 10.88
N GLU A 554 0.33 24.66 11.72
CA GLU A 554 1.50 24.05 12.37
C GLU A 554 1.12 22.93 13.35
N GLU A 555 0.01 23.08 14.07
CA GLU A 555 -0.55 22.02 14.93
C GLU A 555 -0.91 20.74 14.14
N ILE A 556 -1.26 20.87 12.86
CA ILE A 556 -1.70 19.74 12.02
C ILE A 556 -0.51 19.10 11.30
N LEU A 557 0.37 19.91 10.72
CA LEU A 557 1.39 19.47 9.75
C LEU A 557 2.84 19.61 10.24
N GLY A 558 3.08 20.24 11.39
CA GLY A 558 4.42 20.59 11.87
C GLY A 558 5.03 21.79 11.12
N PRO A 559 6.35 22.02 11.24
CA PRO A 559 7.01 23.16 10.61
C PRO A 559 6.95 23.07 9.08
N LEU A 560 6.22 24.01 8.47
CA LEU A 560 6.01 24.13 7.02
C LEU A 560 7.32 24.26 6.20
N GLN A 561 8.42 24.61 6.87
CA GLN A 561 9.77 24.81 6.33
C GLN A 561 10.20 23.67 5.39
N GLN A 562 10.06 22.41 5.80
CA GLN A 562 10.57 21.26 5.02
C GLN A 562 9.78 20.97 3.74
N ILE A 563 8.46 21.20 3.76
CA ILE A 563 7.58 20.90 2.62
C ILE A 563 7.72 21.98 1.54
N ILE A 564 7.83 23.25 1.95
CA ILE A 564 8.00 24.37 1.01
C ILE A 564 9.42 24.50 0.50
N ASP A 565 10.45 24.20 1.31
CA ASP A 565 11.83 24.23 0.84
C ASP A 565 12.06 23.18 -0.27
N ASN A 566 11.39 22.02 -0.19
CA ASN A 566 11.37 21.01 -1.25
C ASN A 566 10.64 21.48 -2.52
N ASP A 567 9.46 22.09 -2.39
CA ASP A 567 8.69 22.61 -3.53
C ASP A 567 9.37 23.83 -4.20
N ARG A 568 10.04 24.68 -3.41
CA ARG A 568 10.86 25.78 -3.92
C ARG A 568 12.06 25.26 -4.71
N ALA A 569 12.77 24.25 -4.20
CA ALA A 569 13.86 23.60 -4.92
C ALA A 569 13.39 22.98 -6.25
N GLN A 570 12.19 22.38 -6.26
CA GLN A 570 11.56 21.85 -7.48
C GLN A 570 11.19 22.93 -8.50
N ARG A 571 10.71 24.11 -8.07
CA ARG A 571 10.43 25.24 -9.00
C ARG A 571 11.70 25.83 -9.60
N GLU A 572 12.75 25.96 -8.80
CA GLU A 572 14.06 26.43 -9.26
C GLU A 572 14.65 25.43 -10.29
N ALA A 573 14.53 24.11 -10.04
CA ALA A 573 14.91 23.06 -10.98
C ALA A 573 14.10 23.09 -12.30
N LYS A 574 12.79 23.33 -12.23
CA LYS A 574 11.90 23.44 -13.41
C LYS A 574 12.24 24.66 -14.29
N HIS A 575 12.60 25.79 -13.67
CA HIS A 575 13.04 26.99 -14.39
C HIS A 575 14.42 26.79 -15.07
N LEU A 576 15.33 26.06 -14.42
CA LEU A 576 16.62 25.66 -14.98
C LEU A 576 16.46 24.68 -16.15
N PHE A 577 15.54 23.73 -16.04
CA PHE A 577 15.17 22.80 -17.12
C PHE A 577 14.60 23.54 -18.34
N GLN A 578 13.65 24.46 -18.15
CA GLN A 578 13.10 25.26 -19.24
C GLN A 578 14.16 26.13 -19.93
N SER A 579 15.13 26.64 -19.18
CA SER A 579 16.29 27.37 -19.73
C SER A 579 17.23 26.44 -20.53
N ALA A 580 17.46 25.21 -20.07
CA ALA A 580 18.26 24.22 -20.79
C ALA A 580 17.58 23.71 -22.08
N VAL A 581 16.26 23.53 -22.06
CA VAL A 581 15.44 23.14 -23.21
C VAL A 581 15.27 24.26 -24.24
N SER A 582 15.29 25.53 -23.80
CA SER A 582 15.37 26.69 -24.71
C SER A 582 16.68 26.69 -25.50
N ASN A 583 17.80 26.32 -24.88
CA ASN A 583 19.11 26.23 -25.52
C ASN A 583 19.26 25.02 -26.46
N LEU A 584 18.32 24.07 -26.42
CA LEU A 584 18.27 22.91 -27.31
C LEU A 584 17.68 23.22 -28.70
N ARG A 585 16.95 24.33 -28.87
CA ARG A 585 16.30 24.68 -30.15
C ARG A 585 17.13 25.58 -31.06
N ASP A 586 18.10 26.31 -30.51
CA ASP A 586 18.99 27.17 -31.26
C ASP A 586 20.43 26.92 -30.83
N SER A 587 21.12 26.00 -31.51
CA SER A 587 22.49 26.22 -32.01
C SER A 587 23.15 24.92 -32.46
N THR A 588 23.18 24.76 -33.79
CA THR A 588 24.33 24.32 -34.57
C THR A 588 25.65 24.94 -34.06
N ALA A 589 26.18 24.44 -32.95
CA ALA A 589 27.50 24.82 -32.39
C ALA A 589 28.37 23.59 -32.06
N ILE A 590 28.08 22.44 -32.68
CA ILE A 590 28.87 21.20 -32.55
C ILE A 590 30.19 21.23 -33.35
N ALA A 591 30.52 22.31 -34.05
CA ALA A 591 31.70 22.33 -34.95
C ALA A 591 32.99 22.99 -34.41
N ILE A 592 32.99 23.69 -33.26
CA ILE A 592 34.15 24.55 -32.90
C ILE A 592 34.88 24.15 -31.61
N ALA A 593 34.24 23.49 -30.64
CA ALA A 593 34.92 23.12 -29.38
C ALA A 593 35.82 21.86 -29.48
N ALA A 594 35.60 21.01 -30.48
CA ALA A 594 36.43 19.82 -30.72
C ALA A 594 37.82 20.14 -31.32
N ALA A 595 38.12 21.41 -31.60
CA ALA A 595 39.36 21.83 -32.28
C ALA A 595 40.36 22.61 -31.40
N ALA A 596 40.04 22.92 -30.13
CA ALA A 596 40.96 23.65 -29.26
C ALA A 596 41.69 22.71 -28.29
N GLY A 597 42.78 22.11 -28.79
CA GLY A 597 43.73 21.39 -27.96
C GLY A 597 44.39 22.28 -26.89
N THR A 598 44.95 21.59 -25.89
CA THR A 598 45.87 22.10 -24.86
C THR A 598 45.36 23.22 -23.95
N GLN A 599 44.81 22.85 -22.79
CA GLN A 599 45.11 23.56 -21.53
C GLN A 599 45.22 22.58 -20.34
N ASP A 600 46.11 22.96 -19.43
CA ASP A 600 46.80 22.18 -18.42
C ASP A 600 45.89 21.43 -17.42
N ARG A 601 46.06 20.11 -17.29
CA ARG A 601 45.39 19.29 -16.26
C ARG A 601 45.88 19.57 -14.83
N SER A 602 46.93 20.36 -14.67
CA SER A 602 47.59 20.65 -13.39
C SER A 602 46.95 21.80 -12.61
N THR A 603 46.24 22.72 -13.26
CA THR A 603 45.68 23.94 -12.65
C THR A 603 44.34 23.73 -11.94
N LEU A 604 43.49 22.81 -12.42
CA LEU A 604 42.17 22.53 -11.81
C LEU A 604 42.24 22.03 -10.36
N LYS A 605 43.29 21.27 -10.02
CA LYS A 605 43.48 20.75 -8.66
C LYS A 605 43.93 21.86 -7.69
N ASP A 606 44.72 22.79 -8.20
CA ASP A 606 45.27 23.92 -7.44
C ASP A 606 44.22 25.01 -7.18
N ASP A 607 43.30 25.25 -8.11
CA ASP A 607 42.23 26.25 -7.95
C ASP A 607 41.19 25.83 -6.89
N VAL A 608 40.87 24.53 -6.83
CA VAL A 608 39.97 23.97 -5.81
C VAL A 608 40.59 24.04 -4.42
N LEU A 609 41.90 23.76 -4.29
CA LEU A 609 42.63 23.84 -3.01
C LEU A 609 42.83 25.28 -2.52
N ARG A 610 42.82 26.27 -3.41
CA ARG A 610 42.98 27.70 -3.08
C ARG A 610 41.66 28.41 -2.73
N GLY A 611 40.53 27.71 -2.68
CA GLY A 611 39.21 28.29 -2.35
C GLY A 611 38.63 29.15 -3.48
N ALA A 612 39.05 28.89 -4.71
CA ALA A 612 38.83 29.73 -5.87
C ALA A 612 37.60 29.29 -6.71
N VAL A 613 36.58 28.77 -6.03
CA VAL A 613 35.39 28.14 -6.63
C VAL A 613 34.11 28.54 -5.89
N VAL A 614 33.03 28.82 -6.62
CA VAL A 614 31.73 29.22 -6.06
C VAL A 614 30.73 28.08 -6.23
N PRO A 615 30.04 27.61 -5.17
CA PRO A 615 29.01 26.59 -5.31
C PRO A 615 27.80 27.15 -6.08
N LYS A 616 27.34 26.44 -7.11
CA LYS A 616 26.16 26.83 -7.91
C LYS A 616 24.90 26.15 -7.42
N TYR A 617 24.89 24.82 -7.40
CA TYR A 617 23.73 24.02 -7.02
C TYR A 617 24.15 22.65 -6.50
N VAL A 618 23.27 22.05 -5.70
CA VAL A 618 23.39 20.68 -5.21
C VAL A 618 22.67 19.77 -6.21
N THR A 619 23.41 18.84 -6.82
CA THR A 619 22.88 17.87 -7.78
C THR A 619 22.21 16.70 -7.08
N GLN A 620 22.76 16.25 -5.95
CA GLN A 620 22.24 15.11 -5.19
C GLN A 620 22.63 15.23 -3.72
N SER A 621 21.79 14.69 -2.83
CA SER A 621 22.08 14.54 -1.39
C SER A 621 22.08 13.07 -1.00
N THR A 622 23.00 12.68 -0.13
CA THR A 622 23.12 11.32 0.43
C THR A 622 23.27 11.41 1.95
N GLU A 623 23.05 10.29 2.65
CA GLU A 623 23.24 10.19 4.11
C GLU A 623 24.63 10.63 4.61
N VAL A 624 25.66 10.50 3.77
CA VAL A 624 27.06 10.80 4.14
C VAL A 624 27.58 12.10 3.52
N GLY A 625 26.87 12.72 2.58
CA GLY A 625 27.43 13.82 1.81
C GLY A 625 26.54 14.37 0.69
N LEU A 626 27.08 15.34 -0.04
CA LEU A 626 26.40 16.05 -1.12
C LEU A 626 27.20 15.93 -2.42
N LEU A 627 26.51 15.89 -3.56
CA LEU A 627 27.09 16.11 -4.88
C LEU A 627 26.81 17.55 -5.29
N VAL A 628 27.85 18.35 -5.45
CA VAL A 628 27.73 19.80 -5.66
C VAL A 628 28.49 20.20 -6.92
N THR A 629 27.88 21.01 -7.76
CA THR A 629 28.56 21.62 -8.91
C THR A 629 29.05 23.01 -8.52
N TYR A 630 30.34 23.23 -8.72
CA TYR A 630 31.05 24.48 -8.47
C TYR A 630 31.39 25.16 -9.81
N GLU A 631 31.51 26.48 -9.80
CA GLU A 631 32.05 27.28 -10.91
C GLU A 631 33.44 27.80 -10.52
N THR A 632 34.43 27.56 -11.38
CA THR A 632 35.77 28.15 -11.23
C THR A 632 35.76 29.63 -11.63
N PHE A 633 36.79 30.41 -11.25
CA PHE A 633 36.93 31.79 -11.73
C PHE A 633 37.04 31.92 -13.27
N SER A 634 37.44 30.84 -13.95
CA SER A 634 37.45 30.74 -15.41
C SER A 634 36.08 30.36 -16.01
N HIS A 635 35.00 30.38 -15.21
CA HIS A 635 33.64 29.99 -15.58
C HIS A 635 33.49 28.54 -16.06
N VAL A 636 34.38 27.64 -15.62
CA VAL A 636 34.30 26.22 -15.94
C VAL A 636 33.53 25.51 -14.81
N PRO A 637 32.43 24.81 -15.12
CA PRO A 637 31.73 24.00 -14.13
C PRO A 637 32.58 22.78 -13.73
N LEU A 638 32.54 22.46 -12.44
CA LEU A 638 33.25 21.34 -11.82
C LEU A 638 32.34 20.64 -10.81
N THR A 639 32.05 19.36 -11.02
CA THR A 639 31.28 18.56 -10.05
C THR A 639 32.20 17.97 -8.98
N VAL A 640 31.82 18.16 -7.71
CA VAL A 640 32.54 17.67 -6.54
C VAL A 640 31.57 16.96 -5.59
N ARG A 641 31.90 15.72 -5.22
CA ARG A 641 31.24 15.01 -4.14
C ARG A 641 31.93 15.31 -2.82
N THR A 642 31.16 15.87 -1.89
CA THR A 642 31.59 16.27 -0.54
C THR A 642 31.04 15.29 0.47
N ILE A 643 31.91 14.55 1.15
CA ILE A 643 31.57 13.51 2.12
C ILE A 643 31.94 13.99 3.53
N SER A 644 30.96 14.08 4.42
CA SER A 644 31.12 14.53 5.80
C SER A 644 31.78 13.45 6.66
N LYS A 645 32.92 13.76 7.29
CA LYS A 645 33.59 12.84 8.23
C LYS A 645 32.73 12.57 9.46
N LYS A 646 31.99 13.58 9.95
CA LYS A 646 31.08 13.45 11.10
C LYS A 646 29.93 12.50 10.77
N SER A 647 29.28 12.69 9.62
CA SER A 647 28.14 11.86 9.18
C SER A 647 28.59 10.44 8.86
N THR A 648 29.74 10.28 8.19
CA THR A 648 30.30 8.95 7.88
C THR A 648 30.59 8.16 9.15
N LYS A 649 31.07 8.82 10.21
CA LYS A 649 31.32 8.18 11.51
C LYS A 649 30.02 7.85 12.25
N SER A 650 29.02 8.73 12.24
CA SER A 650 27.74 8.48 12.92
C SER A 650 26.96 7.34 12.28
N PHE A 651 26.98 7.21 10.95
CA PHE A 651 26.30 6.15 10.22
C PHE A 651 27.14 4.87 10.04
N ASN A 652 28.35 4.83 10.61
CA ASN A 652 29.27 3.70 10.51
C ASN A 652 29.58 3.26 9.05
N LYS A 653 29.73 4.22 8.13
CA LYS A 653 29.91 3.98 6.68
C LYS A 653 31.35 4.15 6.17
N MET A 654 32.34 4.15 7.06
CA MET A 654 33.72 4.49 6.69
C MET A 654 34.33 3.53 5.66
N GLU A 655 34.10 2.22 5.79
CA GLU A 655 34.61 1.23 4.83
C GLU A 655 33.99 1.37 3.43
N GLU A 656 32.70 1.67 3.35
CA GLU A 656 31.97 1.88 2.10
C GLU A 656 32.48 3.09 1.34
N VAL A 657 32.70 4.21 2.05
CA VAL A 657 33.28 5.43 1.49
C VAL A 657 34.71 5.18 0.98
N MET A 658 35.52 4.47 1.74
CA MET A 658 36.88 4.14 1.32
C MET A 658 36.92 3.22 0.09
N ARG A 659 35.97 2.27 -0.02
CA ARG A 659 35.79 1.44 -1.22
C ARG A 659 35.44 2.27 -2.45
N GLU A 660 34.50 3.21 -2.34
CA GLU A 660 34.13 4.10 -3.44
C GLU A 660 35.32 4.93 -3.93
N VAL A 661 36.10 5.50 -3.00
CA VAL A 661 37.31 6.28 -3.33
C VAL A 661 38.36 5.39 -4.02
N HIS A 662 38.58 4.18 -3.51
CA HIS A 662 39.53 3.23 -4.07
C HIS A 662 39.13 2.80 -5.49
N LEU A 663 37.85 2.50 -5.70
CA LEU A 663 37.30 2.13 -6.99
C LEU A 663 37.53 3.21 -8.04
N HIS A 664 37.19 4.47 -7.76
CA HIS A 664 37.36 5.55 -8.72
C HIS A 664 38.84 5.84 -9.05
N LYS A 665 39.75 5.60 -8.11
CA LYS A 665 41.19 5.72 -8.36
C LYS A 665 41.70 4.62 -9.28
N ASN A 666 41.23 3.38 -9.12
CA ASN A 666 41.72 2.22 -9.88
C ASN A 666 41.05 2.05 -11.25
N LEU A 667 39.77 2.44 -11.39
CA LEU A 667 39.08 2.42 -12.68
C LEU A 667 39.84 3.28 -13.71
N ARG A 668 40.26 4.48 -13.30
CA ARG A 668 40.95 5.45 -14.17
C ARG A 668 42.27 4.93 -14.76
N THR A 669 43.00 4.07 -14.05
CA THR A 669 44.31 3.58 -14.51
C THR A 669 44.22 2.39 -15.47
N ASN A 670 43.13 1.63 -15.45
CA ASN A 670 43.03 0.35 -16.18
C ASN A 670 41.86 0.21 -17.16
N CYS A 671 40.78 1.01 -17.09
CA CYS A 671 39.70 1.00 -18.08
C CYS A 671 38.79 2.24 -17.97
N ARG A 672 38.52 2.95 -19.07
CA ARG A 672 37.46 3.99 -19.06
C ARG A 672 36.11 3.32 -19.26
N VAL A 673 35.19 3.53 -18.32
CA VAL A 673 33.83 3.00 -18.36
C VAL A 673 32.89 4.10 -18.85
N ALA A 674 32.08 3.82 -19.88
CA ALA A 674 31.30 4.81 -20.61
C ALA A 674 30.28 5.60 -19.76
N SER A 675 29.85 5.04 -18.63
CA SER A 675 28.81 5.60 -17.75
C SER A 675 29.30 5.80 -16.31
N VAL A 676 30.62 5.92 -16.08
CA VAL A 676 31.20 6.23 -14.77
C VAL A 676 31.95 7.55 -14.86
N PRO A 677 31.63 8.56 -14.03
CA PRO A 677 32.27 9.85 -14.10
C PRO A 677 33.77 9.76 -13.77
N PRO A 678 34.68 10.21 -14.66
CA PRO A 678 36.11 10.12 -14.43
C PRO A 678 36.54 10.99 -13.24
N LEU A 679 37.26 10.40 -12.29
CA LEU A 679 37.76 11.11 -11.11
C LEU A 679 38.98 11.96 -11.45
N LEU A 680 38.90 13.28 -11.25
CA LEU A 680 40.03 14.21 -11.39
C LEU A 680 41.00 14.08 -10.21
N GLY A 681 40.47 14.02 -8.98
CA GLY A 681 41.29 13.91 -7.78
C GLY A 681 40.47 13.87 -6.49
N THR A 682 41.15 13.57 -5.38
CA THR A 682 40.57 13.56 -4.04
C THR A 682 41.40 14.39 -3.07
N TRP A 683 40.75 15.07 -2.13
CA TRP A 683 41.41 15.77 -1.00
C TRP A 683 40.56 15.64 0.27
N THR A 684 41.13 16.01 1.42
CA THR A 684 40.45 15.94 2.72
C THR A 684 40.83 17.15 3.57
N ASP A 685 39.91 17.62 4.40
CA ASP A 685 40.16 18.64 5.42
C ASP A 685 39.72 18.15 6.81
N ALA A 686 39.56 19.04 7.79
CA ALA A 686 39.09 18.68 9.14
C ALA A 686 37.64 18.13 9.15
N ASN A 687 36.80 18.52 8.19
CA ASN A 687 35.36 18.29 8.18
C ASN A 687 34.92 17.20 7.19
N GLY A 688 35.65 16.99 6.10
CA GLY A 688 35.20 16.16 4.99
C GLY A 688 36.29 15.54 4.12
N LEU A 689 35.84 14.65 3.24
CA LEU A 689 36.58 14.08 2.11
C LEU A 689 35.87 14.51 0.83
N TYR A 690 36.64 14.86 -0.20
CA TYR A 690 36.12 15.41 -1.43
C TYR A 690 36.63 14.62 -2.63
N MET A 691 35.76 14.44 -3.63
CA MET A 691 36.07 13.77 -4.90
C MET A 691 35.61 14.68 -6.04
N ALA A 692 36.54 15.17 -6.86
CA ALA A 692 36.21 15.97 -8.04
C ALA A 692 36.12 15.10 -9.30
N PHE A 693 35.12 15.36 -10.14
CA PHE A 693 34.88 14.63 -11.39
C PHE A 693 35.10 15.52 -12.62
N GLU A 694 35.54 14.90 -13.72
CA GLU A 694 35.72 15.57 -15.03
C GLU A 694 34.37 15.84 -15.70
N THR A 695 33.38 14.99 -15.42
CA THR A 695 32.01 15.12 -15.95
C THR A 695 31.18 16.05 -15.07
N ASN A 696 30.46 16.98 -15.71
CA ASN A 696 29.55 17.89 -15.04
C ASN A 696 28.17 17.27 -14.89
N LEU A 697 27.83 16.88 -13.67
CA LEU A 697 26.58 16.20 -13.33
C LEU A 697 25.50 17.20 -12.93
N VAL A 698 24.35 17.10 -13.57
CA VAL A 698 23.31 18.15 -13.54
C VAL A 698 22.09 17.72 -12.74
N CYS A 699 21.54 16.54 -12.99
CA CYS A 699 20.26 16.12 -12.41
C CYS A 699 20.16 14.58 -12.38
N ASP A 700 19.56 14.03 -11.32
CA ASP A 700 19.27 12.59 -11.21
C ASP A 700 17.92 12.21 -11.85
N PHE A 701 17.76 10.93 -12.18
CA PHE A 701 16.54 10.41 -12.79
C PHE A 701 15.35 10.43 -11.84
N ALA A 702 15.54 10.33 -10.52
CA ALA A 702 14.42 10.43 -9.59
C ALA A 702 13.76 11.81 -9.72
N THR A 703 14.57 12.86 -9.81
CA THR A 703 14.10 14.22 -10.09
C THR A 703 13.35 14.30 -11.43
N LEU A 704 13.83 13.64 -12.50
CA LEU A 704 13.13 13.61 -13.79
C LEU A 704 11.80 12.86 -13.76
N MET A 705 11.72 11.78 -12.97
CA MET A 705 10.55 10.90 -12.90
C MET A 705 9.44 11.42 -11.97
N THR A 706 9.68 12.49 -11.22
CA THR A 706 8.70 13.08 -10.30
C THR A 706 7.58 13.87 -11.00
N ASP A 707 7.71 14.15 -12.30
CA ASP A 707 6.66 14.79 -13.09
C ASP A 707 5.70 13.73 -13.68
N HIS A 708 4.54 13.56 -13.04
CA HIS A 708 3.52 12.58 -13.45
C HIS A 708 2.94 12.80 -14.86
N ASP A 709 3.11 14.00 -15.45
CA ASP A 709 2.66 14.32 -16.80
C ASP A 709 3.78 14.17 -17.85
N ALA A 710 5.05 14.09 -17.44
CA ALA A 710 6.19 13.95 -18.34
C ALA A 710 6.63 12.49 -18.46
N LYS A 711 5.82 11.66 -19.13
CA LYS A 711 6.32 10.35 -19.59
C LYS A 711 7.46 10.58 -20.58
N LEU A 712 8.65 10.05 -20.26
CA LEU A 712 9.77 10.06 -21.21
C LEU A 712 9.33 9.36 -22.50
N PRO A 713 9.57 9.95 -23.68
CA PRO A 713 9.30 9.29 -24.95
C PRO A 713 10.02 7.95 -25.01
N GLU A 714 9.40 6.94 -25.63
CA GLU A 714 9.97 5.60 -25.74
C GLU A 714 11.39 5.60 -26.35
N GLU A 715 11.63 6.51 -27.30
CA GLU A 715 12.95 6.70 -27.91
C GLU A 715 14.01 7.13 -26.88
N ALA A 716 13.69 8.07 -25.99
CA ALA A 716 14.59 8.52 -24.93
C ALA A 716 14.84 7.40 -23.92
N VAL A 717 13.79 6.66 -23.53
CA VAL A 717 13.91 5.51 -22.63
C VAL A 717 14.82 4.44 -23.23
N ARG A 718 14.68 4.13 -24.51
CA ARG A 718 15.52 3.15 -25.22
C ARG A 718 16.99 3.59 -25.25
N GLN A 719 17.26 4.87 -25.46
CA GLN A 719 18.62 5.42 -25.46
C GLN A 719 19.26 5.35 -24.06
N TYR A 720 18.52 5.68 -23.01
CA TYR A 720 19.03 5.59 -21.64
C TYR A 720 19.22 4.14 -21.17
N ALA A 721 18.30 3.24 -21.52
CA ALA A 721 18.45 1.81 -21.26
C ALA A 721 19.69 1.23 -21.95
N ALA A 722 19.96 1.61 -23.19
CA ALA A 722 21.16 1.20 -23.92
C ALA A 722 22.44 1.73 -23.25
N GLN A 723 22.48 3.00 -22.85
CA GLN A 723 23.61 3.60 -22.13
C GLN A 723 23.86 2.93 -20.77
N LEU A 724 22.78 2.59 -20.06
CA LEU A 724 22.86 1.88 -18.78
C LEU A 724 23.44 0.47 -18.98
N LEU A 725 22.94 -0.26 -19.97
CA LEU A 725 23.40 -1.62 -20.28
C LEU A 725 24.89 -1.63 -20.63
N VAL A 726 25.34 -0.73 -21.51
CA VAL A 726 26.75 -0.58 -21.88
C VAL A 726 27.61 -0.20 -20.68
N GLY A 727 27.11 0.68 -19.80
CA GLY A 727 27.79 1.08 -18.57
C GLY A 727 27.98 -0.08 -17.59
N LEU A 728 26.94 -0.89 -17.39
CA LEU A 728 26.96 -2.06 -16.52
C LEU A 728 27.83 -3.19 -17.09
N GLU A 729 27.73 -3.48 -18.38
CA GLU A 729 28.59 -4.44 -19.10
C GLU A 729 30.07 -4.07 -18.91
N SER A 730 30.42 -2.80 -19.15
CA SER A 730 31.78 -2.30 -18.97
C SER A 730 32.28 -2.39 -17.51
N LEU A 731 31.39 -2.22 -16.52
CA LEU A 731 31.74 -2.44 -15.11
C LEU A 731 31.98 -3.91 -14.79
N HIS A 732 31.15 -4.79 -15.32
CA HIS A 732 31.29 -6.24 -15.15
C HIS A 732 32.58 -6.75 -15.80
N ASP A 733 32.92 -6.27 -16.99
CA ASP A 733 34.18 -6.56 -17.68
C ASP A 733 35.40 -6.06 -16.89
N ALA A 734 35.27 -4.90 -16.23
CA ALA A 734 36.27 -4.39 -15.30
C ALA A 734 36.33 -5.15 -13.96
N GLY A 735 35.48 -6.17 -13.79
CA GLY A 735 35.44 -7.01 -12.59
C GLY A 735 34.74 -6.37 -11.41
N TYR A 736 33.74 -5.49 -11.63
CA TYR A 736 32.96 -4.84 -10.58
C TYR A 736 31.46 -5.03 -10.76
N VAL A 737 30.72 -5.27 -9.68
CA VAL A 737 29.25 -5.35 -9.68
C VAL A 737 28.66 -4.12 -9.01
N TYR A 738 27.88 -3.36 -9.78
CA TYR A 738 27.15 -2.19 -9.27
C TYR A 738 25.81 -2.62 -8.67
N ARG A 739 25.67 -2.49 -7.34
CA ARG A 739 24.50 -3.00 -6.58
C ARG A 739 23.53 -1.91 -6.13
N ASN A 740 23.74 -0.66 -6.52
CA ASN A 740 23.00 0.50 -6.03
C ASN A 740 22.15 1.16 -7.13
N MET A 741 21.55 0.34 -7.99
CA MET A 741 20.78 0.80 -9.15
C MET A 741 19.40 1.30 -8.71
N ASN A 742 19.26 2.62 -8.68
CA ASN A 742 17.99 3.30 -8.45
C ASN A 742 17.98 4.65 -9.20
N PRO A 743 16.81 5.28 -9.41
CA PRO A 743 16.71 6.53 -10.15
C PRO A 743 17.52 7.69 -9.55
N GLU A 744 17.74 7.71 -8.23
CA GLU A 744 18.51 8.77 -7.57
C GLU A 744 20.01 8.69 -7.92
N ASN A 745 20.51 7.50 -8.24
CA ASN A 745 21.93 7.26 -8.56
C ASN A 745 22.22 7.22 -10.07
N LEU A 746 21.19 7.38 -10.88
CA LEU A 746 21.30 7.57 -12.33
C LEU A 746 21.31 9.07 -12.59
N VAL A 747 22.47 9.64 -12.91
CA VAL A 747 22.66 11.09 -13.02
C VAL A 747 22.97 11.47 -14.46
N LEU A 748 22.38 12.54 -14.96
CA LEU A 748 22.67 13.08 -16.29
C LEU A 748 23.80 14.09 -16.24
N ASP A 749 24.66 14.05 -17.25
CA ASP A 749 25.63 15.11 -17.49
C ASP A 749 25.04 16.29 -18.29
N THR A 750 25.84 17.34 -18.48
CA THR A 750 25.46 18.54 -19.26
C THR A 750 25.12 18.26 -20.72
N PHE A 751 25.50 17.11 -21.25
CA PHE A 751 25.22 16.68 -22.62
C PHE A 751 24.02 15.72 -22.69
N GLY A 752 23.43 15.37 -21.55
CA GLY A 752 22.30 14.46 -21.44
C GLY A 752 22.70 12.98 -21.49
N TYR A 753 23.97 12.63 -21.29
CA TYR A 753 24.40 11.23 -21.15
C TYR A 753 24.24 10.73 -19.72
N LEU A 754 23.93 9.45 -19.60
CA LEU A 754 23.74 8.78 -18.32
C LEU A 754 25.07 8.47 -17.64
N GLN A 755 25.17 8.84 -16.36
CA GLN A 755 26.30 8.61 -15.47
C GLN A 755 25.81 7.91 -14.20
N LEU A 756 26.46 6.82 -13.83
CA LEU A 756 26.23 6.13 -12.57
C LEU A 756 26.90 6.92 -11.44
N HIS A 757 26.20 7.02 -10.31
CA HIS A 757 26.70 7.66 -9.10
C HIS A 757 26.60 6.74 -7.88
N ASP A 758 27.20 7.14 -6.77
CA ASP A 758 27.16 6.42 -5.49
C ASP A 758 27.66 4.97 -5.50
N PHE A 759 28.98 4.80 -5.57
CA PHE A 759 29.65 3.50 -5.71
C PHE A 759 29.96 2.81 -4.37
N ARG A 760 29.40 3.29 -3.26
CA ARG A 760 29.63 2.76 -1.89
C ARG A 760 29.34 1.26 -1.75
N TYR A 761 28.39 0.76 -2.53
CA TYR A 761 27.94 -0.64 -2.46
C TYR A 761 28.55 -1.55 -3.53
N VAL A 762 29.45 -1.02 -4.36
CA VAL A 762 30.12 -1.82 -5.40
C VAL A 762 31.07 -2.85 -4.78
N VAL A 763 31.13 -4.01 -5.41
CA VAL A 763 31.98 -5.14 -5.02
C VAL A 763 32.78 -5.63 -6.21
N ALA A 764 34.02 -6.08 -5.98
CA ALA A 764 34.84 -6.69 -7.02
C ALA A 764 34.44 -8.16 -7.22
N LEU A 765 34.31 -8.61 -8.47
CA LEU A 765 33.91 -9.97 -8.87
C LEU A 765 34.86 -11.05 -8.34
N PHE A 766 36.14 -10.75 -8.10
CA PHE A 766 37.08 -11.67 -7.47
C PHE A 766 36.73 -12.06 -6.01
N PHE A 767 35.81 -11.33 -5.36
CA PHE A 767 35.34 -11.63 -3.99
C PHE A 767 33.98 -12.34 -3.93
N VAL A 768 33.28 -12.50 -5.06
CA VAL A 768 31.87 -12.95 -5.06
C VAL A 768 31.73 -14.46 -4.79
N LEU A 769 32.82 -15.24 -4.85
CA LEU A 769 32.77 -16.66 -4.50
C LEU A 769 32.67 -16.92 -2.99
N TRP A 770 33.05 -15.99 -2.09
CA TRP A 770 33.34 -16.33 -0.68
C TRP A 770 32.70 -15.43 0.41
N THR A 771 31.58 -14.75 0.13
CA THR A 771 30.77 -14.16 1.23
C THR A 771 29.37 -14.74 1.29
N TYR A 772 29.30 -15.99 1.77
CA TYR A 772 28.14 -16.61 2.40
C TYR A 772 28.50 -16.85 3.87
N GLY A 773 27.73 -16.32 4.83
CA GLY A 773 27.78 -16.81 6.21
C GLY A 773 28.72 -16.13 7.23
N GLY A 774 29.01 -14.83 7.11
CA GLY A 774 29.31 -13.99 8.29
C GLY A 774 30.47 -14.41 9.22
N LYS A 775 31.49 -15.13 8.74
CA LYS A 775 32.74 -15.33 9.48
C LYS A 775 33.93 -15.02 8.58
N THR A 776 34.72 -14.02 8.97
CA THR A 776 36.07 -13.81 8.47
C THR A 776 36.98 -14.86 9.09
N LEU A 777 37.61 -15.70 8.26
CA LEU A 777 38.81 -16.45 8.66
C LEU A 777 40.04 -15.59 8.33
N PRO A 778 41.03 -15.49 9.23
CA PRO A 778 42.26 -14.76 8.95
C PRO A 778 43.12 -15.57 7.97
N SER A 779 43.94 -14.86 7.20
CA SER A 779 44.98 -15.42 6.32
C SER A 779 45.95 -16.32 7.08
#